data_AF-A0A0C3FSH1-F1
#
_entry.id   AF-A0A0C3FSH1-F1
#
_cell.length_a   1.000
_cell.length_b   1.000
_cell.length_c   1.000
_cell.angle_alpha   90.00
_cell.angle_beta   90.00
_cell.angle_gamma   90.00
#
_symmetry.space_group_name_H-M   'P 1'
#
loop_
_entity.id
_entity.type
_entity.pdbx_description
1 polymer ?
#
loop_
_entity_poly.entity_id
_entity_poly.type
_entity_poly.pdbx_seq_one_letter_code
_entity_poly.pdbx_strand_id
1 'polypeptide(L)'
;MRTRPTLSATNLASAHHLGCDLYLHHAYHGAETHRNRLSAPSALSKAQFARGNDWELTLFRWLDEEGLLLTVHSSTLEADDIYEIIQFDERDHFFVAGLSFWPPKDALAAEFLKAGTDPVAFGLAKPDLVEIRRGQDGTIIWTVIDAKASQAMKTSHLVQIYFYTTCLSLLLSQPFRSSGKAAIWLPPPGHFLSFQPSLEHIKIVDLHLLSDSLKTFLYHRLPKILSLPRDKVKWHFNPLCRTCPFEPECRARAIREQTLGSMPNISLYQATVLESVLVISRDHQIEPRPEPITDIEDLHILFADRPKLSVLERAFPSTLRKSKRILGLPNRSNDKHVSFSPNVEATRTNSIKVTNRRNSTCPRSEDIAVVLSLIQDPASRSLVHYAFSVFSTLPALQSFKPVWGEGNDLVPALASLIRTIMNLRSVSDPAPRTQFYVFSFAEHSLLQRHLIETALTSGPLNVALQADIRLCIGALSEGASLLSTAFQPLVLSGALLDFLGKKGARKKAELQMCLGRLGLSSEGTVEQLRLRITEEIERLKRDGGRLTAGSSRMELGQLPRVVVVAREVERLLALPIPGYWDLPECASSLLSQNPECPSDDDIFFDHKEGRSIQVKIGLQKRNWCIHEVIRNLRVRVASATTGHPELLVNEARVLSAEFMDICRQEHLRKLFFMQQVCRIYFRRVVYLPQKLQFEVLAKLTELWRSRIDGCPDAPVLEYQINKPSGTTATSVEHCFRLVSGALDMPSDKDRAFFDYLLAEDCDDTVVVDNDDFGQSSVPVEALFDDLGVSGLVFPLNKYTCSKWNEQHPIVQKNLLVADLRNIDIQDHATIVTLQTWGSFSMKLVHGRRYRLSPRFVDFNLAKILSTLLELDLRLGSDISAVPKVPFLQLITNPRLLAFDKEASDISQTILKTEPKIQSLFRELHELGSDAAGALMLKSSQRRASQRFLSQRLTVIWGPPGTGKTYTIALSLLRLFDIQSRLQSGHGKVVFITAMTHAAIDACLTKLSQLIEHYRAIPNLSTTWLDKIKIEHVVKGNDHTGPAPGFDFVYAGTVYQLYNFSKRRSFEVDCVIIDEAGQLSLGLAALVLRSLLPGGRILISGDHEQLAPILTAQYPRLKSRLFGSILDCLMDLSRSSQDENDTRTLTRSSSPTEFSETASSQISTIVQLTENFRSVLRFVHGP
;
A
#
# COMPACT_ATOMS: atom_id res chain seq x y z
N MET A 1 10.48 33.55 -46.52
CA MET A 1 11.23 32.40 -45.98
C MET A 1 10.28 31.61 -45.09
N ARG A 2 9.98 30.33 -45.39
CA ARG A 2 9.21 29.48 -44.47
C ARG A 2 10.09 29.22 -43.25
N THR A 3 9.63 29.61 -42.06
CA THR A 3 10.26 29.28 -40.78
C THR A 3 10.47 27.77 -40.72
N ARG A 4 11.71 27.32 -40.46
CA ARG A 4 11.97 25.89 -40.29
C ARG A 4 11.13 25.36 -39.10
N PRO A 5 10.52 24.17 -39.21
CA PRO A 5 9.77 23.58 -38.11
C PRO A 5 10.69 23.38 -36.89
N THR A 6 10.17 23.65 -35.68
CA THR A 6 10.93 23.54 -34.41
C THR A 6 10.14 22.83 -33.33
N LEU A 7 10.81 22.04 -32.50
CA LEU A 7 10.21 21.44 -31.28
C LEU A 7 10.56 22.24 -30.02
N SER A 8 9.61 22.38 -29.09
CA SER A 8 9.88 22.90 -27.74
C SER A 8 10.10 21.78 -26.72
N ALA A 9 10.73 22.10 -25.58
CA ALA A 9 10.87 21.16 -24.47
C ALA A 9 9.50 20.68 -23.95
N THR A 10 8.49 21.55 -23.96
CA THR A 10 7.10 21.21 -23.63
C THR A 10 6.53 20.18 -24.60
N ASN A 11 6.83 20.26 -25.90
CA ASN A 11 6.38 19.24 -26.85
C ASN A 11 7.01 17.87 -26.57
N LEU A 12 8.30 17.84 -26.19
CA LEU A 12 8.96 16.61 -25.78
C LEU A 12 8.30 16.04 -24.51
N ALA A 13 8.04 16.87 -23.51
CA ALA A 13 7.37 16.45 -22.28
C ALA A 13 5.95 15.92 -22.54
N SER A 14 5.15 16.61 -23.36
CA SER A 14 3.80 16.19 -23.76
C SER A 14 3.83 14.86 -24.51
N ALA A 15 4.79 14.65 -25.41
CA ALA A 15 4.92 13.38 -26.13
C ALA A 15 5.20 12.20 -25.20
N HIS A 16 6.07 12.40 -24.20
CA HIS A 16 6.35 11.38 -23.19
C HIS A 16 5.17 11.17 -22.23
N HIS A 17 4.40 12.21 -21.93
CA HIS A 17 3.18 12.09 -21.13
C HIS A 17 2.10 11.28 -21.87
N LEU A 18 1.91 11.55 -23.16
CA LEU A 18 0.94 10.86 -24.02
C LEU A 18 1.43 9.47 -24.48
N GLY A 19 2.75 9.25 -24.49
CA GLY A 19 3.38 8.05 -25.05
C GLY A 19 3.19 7.92 -26.57
N CYS A 20 3.19 9.03 -27.31
CA CYS A 20 2.76 9.08 -28.71
C CYS A 20 3.81 9.73 -29.63
N ASP A 21 4.37 8.95 -30.57
CA ASP A 21 5.35 9.45 -31.55
C ASP A 21 4.68 10.32 -32.63
N LEU A 22 3.42 10.04 -32.97
CA LEU A 22 2.63 10.85 -33.91
C LEU A 22 2.39 12.27 -33.41
N TYR A 23 2.29 12.48 -32.10
CA TYR A 23 2.23 13.83 -31.52
C TYR A 23 3.50 14.64 -31.82
N LEU A 24 4.69 14.05 -31.68
CA LEU A 24 5.96 14.71 -32.01
C LEU A 24 6.04 15.06 -33.49
N HIS A 25 5.66 14.12 -34.35
CA HIS A 25 5.63 14.33 -35.79
C HIS A 25 4.69 15.49 -36.16
N HIS A 26 3.48 15.54 -35.58
CA HIS A 26 2.55 16.66 -35.80
C HIS A 26 3.04 17.99 -35.22
N ALA A 27 3.63 17.98 -34.04
CA ALA A 27 4.17 19.19 -33.41
C ALA A 27 5.32 19.81 -34.23
N TYR A 28 6.11 18.97 -34.90
CA TYR A 28 7.19 19.41 -35.79
C TYR A 28 6.68 19.82 -37.17
N HIS A 29 5.98 18.95 -37.89
CA HIS A 29 5.59 19.18 -39.29
C HIS A 29 4.29 19.96 -39.49
N GLY A 30 3.52 20.20 -38.43
CA GLY A 30 2.24 20.89 -38.51
C GLY A 30 2.38 22.34 -39.00
N ALA A 31 1.55 22.75 -39.97
CA ALA A 31 1.51 24.13 -40.43
C ALA A 31 0.99 25.08 -39.32
N GLU A 32 1.47 26.34 -39.30
CA GLU A 32 1.00 27.39 -38.36
C GLU A 32 -0.54 27.56 -38.37
N THR A 33 -1.21 27.24 -39.49
CA THR A 33 -2.67 27.26 -39.63
C THR A 33 -3.40 26.25 -38.74
N HIS A 34 -2.78 25.13 -38.35
CA HIS A 34 -3.36 24.18 -37.39
C HIS A 34 -3.23 24.64 -35.93
N ARG A 35 -2.29 25.53 -35.60
CA ARG A 35 -2.22 26.14 -34.26
C ARG A 35 -3.42 27.05 -33.96
N ASN A 36 -4.04 27.63 -35.00
CA ASN A 36 -5.20 28.51 -34.87
C ASN A 36 -6.57 27.79 -34.98
N ARG A 37 -6.60 26.51 -35.38
CA ARG A 37 -7.81 25.66 -35.39
C ARG A 37 -7.91 24.76 -34.14
N LEU A 38 -7.13 25.04 -33.11
CA LEU A 38 -7.31 24.41 -31.81
C LEU A 38 -8.68 24.81 -31.27
N SER A 39 -9.54 23.83 -31.02
CA SER A 39 -10.75 24.04 -30.22
C SER A 39 -10.34 24.76 -28.93
N ALA A 40 -11.05 25.82 -28.58
CA ALA A 40 -10.76 26.58 -27.36
C ALA A 40 -10.62 25.60 -26.18
N PRO A 41 -9.55 25.69 -25.37
CA PRO A 41 -9.33 24.73 -24.30
C PRO A 41 -10.54 24.73 -23.37
N SER A 42 -10.95 23.53 -22.95
CA SER A 42 -12.13 23.36 -22.08
C SER A 42 -11.96 24.15 -20.78
N ALA A 43 -13.08 24.44 -20.10
CA ALA A 43 -13.04 25.15 -18.82
C ALA A 43 -12.16 24.42 -17.79
N LEU A 44 -12.25 23.07 -17.74
CA LEU A 44 -11.39 22.24 -16.88
C LEU A 44 -9.91 22.36 -17.25
N SER A 45 -9.58 22.32 -18.55
CA SER A 45 -8.21 22.47 -19.04
C SER A 45 -7.62 23.83 -18.65
N LYS A 46 -8.37 24.92 -18.87
CA LYS A 46 -7.97 26.28 -18.44
C LYS A 46 -7.72 26.38 -16.94
N ALA A 47 -8.56 25.76 -16.11
CA ALA A 47 -8.39 25.75 -14.66
C ALA A 47 -7.13 24.96 -14.21
N GLN A 48 -6.83 23.84 -14.88
CA GLN A 48 -5.60 23.08 -14.61
C GLN A 48 -4.34 23.88 -14.95
N PHE A 49 -4.34 24.62 -16.07
CA PHE A 49 -3.25 25.52 -16.43
C PHE A 49 -3.09 26.67 -15.44
N ALA A 50 -4.19 27.33 -15.06
CA ALA A 50 -4.17 28.44 -14.10
C ALA A 50 -3.49 28.04 -12.78
N ARG A 51 -3.82 26.84 -12.27
CA ARG A 51 -3.19 26.30 -11.08
C ARG A 51 -1.67 26.13 -11.18
N GLY A 52 -1.17 25.72 -12.35
CA GLY A 52 0.27 25.62 -12.59
C GLY A 52 0.94 26.98 -12.38
N ASN A 53 0.37 28.00 -13.01
CA ASN A 53 0.84 29.38 -12.89
C ASN A 53 0.71 29.92 -11.46
N ASP A 54 -0.39 29.60 -10.75
CA ASP A 54 -0.58 30.01 -9.36
C ASP A 54 0.48 29.41 -8.44
N TRP A 55 0.84 28.14 -8.65
CA TRP A 55 1.93 27.48 -7.92
C TRP A 55 3.28 28.14 -8.19
N GLU A 56 3.61 28.40 -9.46
CA GLU A 56 4.86 29.10 -9.84
C GLU A 56 4.91 30.50 -9.22
N LEU A 57 3.83 31.27 -9.30
CA LEU A 57 3.73 32.61 -8.70
C LEU A 57 3.90 32.57 -7.18
N THR A 58 3.26 31.60 -6.51
CA THR A 58 3.39 31.41 -5.05
C THR A 58 4.82 31.07 -4.68
N LEU A 59 5.48 30.21 -5.45
CA LEU A 59 6.87 29.82 -5.25
C LEU A 59 7.82 31.01 -5.44
N PHE A 60 7.64 31.81 -6.49
CA PHE A 60 8.48 32.98 -6.76
C PHE A 60 8.31 34.05 -5.69
N ARG A 61 7.08 34.33 -5.25
CA ARG A 61 6.84 35.24 -4.13
C ARG A 61 7.55 34.80 -2.86
N TRP A 62 7.48 33.51 -2.53
CA TRP A 62 8.18 32.98 -1.36
C TRP A 62 9.71 33.09 -1.49
N LEU A 63 10.28 32.78 -2.66
CA LEU A 63 11.72 32.93 -2.90
C LEU A 63 12.17 34.41 -2.81
N ASP A 64 11.33 35.35 -3.24
CA ASP A 64 11.59 36.79 -3.15
C ASP A 64 11.55 37.27 -1.69
N GLU A 65 10.54 36.84 -0.92
CA GLU A 65 10.40 37.10 0.52
C GLU A 65 11.60 36.58 1.34
N GLU A 66 12.14 35.40 0.99
CA GLU A 66 13.33 34.82 1.62
C GLU A 66 14.66 35.44 1.11
N GLY A 67 14.61 36.39 0.16
CA GLY A 67 15.79 37.02 -0.40
C GLY A 67 16.66 36.07 -1.25
N LEU A 68 16.07 35.02 -1.81
CA LEU A 68 16.74 33.98 -2.60
C LEU A 68 16.46 34.07 -4.11
N LEU A 69 15.54 34.93 -4.55
CA LEU A 69 15.17 35.05 -5.97
C LEU A 69 16.03 36.10 -6.71
N LEU A 70 16.41 35.79 -7.94
CA LEU A 70 16.89 36.72 -8.96
C LEU A 70 15.96 36.64 -10.17
N THR A 71 15.22 37.70 -10.48
CA THR A 71 14.26 37.72 -11.60
C THR A 71 14.87 38.41 -12.81
N VAL A 72 14.86 37.74 -13.97
CA VAL A 72 15.34 38.30 -15.24
C VAL A 72 14.15 38.74 -16.10
N HIS A 73 14.18 39.99 -16.57
CA HIS A 73 13.11 40.57 -17.40
C HIS A 73 13.23 40.13 -18.87
N SER A 74 12.70 38.95 -19.18
CA SER A 74 12.20 38.44 -20.48
C SER A 74 12.75 39.05 -21.80
N SER A 75 14.06 39.15 -21.96
CA SER A 75 14.73 39.19 -23.28
C SER A 75 15.28 37.80 -23.62
N THR A 76 15.62 37.55 -24.89
CA THR A 76 16.31 36.31 -25.25
C THR A 76 17.79 36.50 -24.97
N LEU A 77 18.35 35.70 -24.07
CA LEU A 77 19.70 35.83 -23.56
C LEU A 77 20.68 34.96 -24.36
N GLU A 78 21.86 35.51 -24.64
CA GLU A 78 23.03 34.76 -25.10
C GLU A 78 23.82 34.20 -23.90
N ALA A 79 24.83 33.37 -24.17
CA ALA A 79 25.62 32.73 -23.11
C ALA A 79 26.32 33.76 -22.21
N ASP A 80 26.84 34.84 -22.81
CA ASP A 80 27.53 35.91 -22.10
C ASP A 80 26.58 36.72 -21.22
N ASP A 81 25.33 36.96 -21.66
CA ASP A 81 24.32 37.63 -20.84
C ASP A 81 23.99 36.82 -19.58
N ILE A 82 23.85 35.49 -19.72
CA ILE A 82 23.57 34.58 -18.58
C ILE A 82 24.76 34.58 -17.61
N TYR A 83 25.99 34.60 -18.15
CA TYR A 83 27.22 34.71 -17.36
C TYR A 83 27.23 35.98 -16.52
N GLU A 84 27.00 37.14 -17.15
CA GLU A 84 27.01 38.44 -16.49
C GLU A 84 25.95 38.50 -15.38
N ILE A 85 24.71 38.11 -15.67
CA ILE A 85 23.60 38.10 -14.71
C ILE A 85 23.95 37.29 -13.45
N ILE A 86 24.57 36.11 -13.60
CA ILE A 86 24.92 35.26 -12.46
C ILE A 86 26.14 35.78 -11.70
N GLN A 87 27.07 36.47 -12.37
CA GLN A 87 28.26 37.05 -11.74
C GLN A 87 27.93 38.30 -10.91
N PHE A 88 27.04 39.17 -11.41
CA PHE A 88 26.65 40.42 -10.75
C PHE A 88 25.94 40.21 -9.41
N ASP A 89 25.35 39.03 -9.17
CA ASP A 89 24.71 38.71 -7.89
C ASP A 89 25.73 38.26 -6.85
N GLU A 90 25.87 38.96 -5.74
CA GLU A 90 26.89 38.65 -4.72
C GLU A 90 26.53 37.46 -3.80
N ARG A 91 25.30 36.92 -3.88
CA ARG A 91 24.83 35.86 -2.98
C ARG A 91 25.51 34.51 -3.27
N ASP A 92 25.82 33.77 -2.21
CA ASP A 92 26.42 32.42 -2.32
C ASP A 92 25.40 31.36 -2.76
N HIS A 93 24.11 31.57 -2.48
CA HIS A 93 23.01 30.67 -2.85
C HIS A 93 21.77 31.47 -3.25
N PHE A 94 21.31 31.29 -4.49
CA PHE A 94 20.12 31.95 -5.01
C PHE A 94 19.50 31.17 -6.19
N PHE A 95 18.32 31.58 -6.63
CA PHE A 95 17.56 30.96 -7.72
C PHE A 95 17.27 31.99 -8.80
N VAL A 96 17.59 31.68 -10.05
CA VAL A 96 17.33 32.55 -11.19
C VAL A 96 16.01 32.15 -11.86
N ALA A 97 15.07 33.09 -11.97
CA ALA A 97 13.80 32.94 -12.67
C ALA A 97 13.75 33.81 -13.94
N GLY A 98 12.99 33.37 -14.94
CA GLY A 98 12.75 34.14 -16.17
C GLY A 98 13.80 33.97 -17.28
N LEU A 99 14.74 33.03 -17.12
CA LEU A 99 15.73 32.72 -18.16
C LEU A 99 15.05 32.24 -19.46
N SER A 100 15.42 32.85 -20.58
CA SER A 100 14.95 32.51 -21.92
C SER A 100 16.11 32.56 -22.89
N PHE A 101 16.48 31.43 -23.50
CA PHE A 101 17.65 31.35 -24.39
C PHE A 101 17.43 30.40 -25.58
N TRP A 102 18.17 30.60 -26.67
CA TRP A 102 18.15 29.69 -27.81
C TRP A 102 19.05 28.47 -27.54
N PRO A 103 18.56 27.24 -27.75
CA PRO A 103 19.42 26.06 -27.68
C PRO A 103 20.64 26.20 -28.63
N PRO A 104 21.86 25.79 -28.19
CA PRO A 104 23.08 26.02 -28.96
C PRO A 104 23.07 25.15 -30.22
N LYS A 105 22.71 25.76 -31.36
CA LYS A 105 22.43 25.05 -32.62
C LYS A 105 23.63 24.25 -33.11
N ASP A 106 24.81 24.85 -33.13
CA ASP A 106 26.02 24.22 -33.68
C ASP A 106 26.53 23.09 -32.78
N ALA A 107 26.52 23.30 -31.47
CA ALA A 107 26.92 22.29 -30.49
C ALA A 107 25.96 21.08 -30.50
N LEU A 108 24.64 21.33 -30.55
CA LEU A 108 23.65 20.25 -30.67
C LEU A 108 23.78 19.53 -32.01
N ALA A 109 23.97 20.25 -33.12
CA ALA A 109 24.19 19.64 -34.43
C ALA A 109 25.42 18.72 -34.43
N ALA A 110 26.52 19.12 -33.77
CA ALA A 110 27.69 18.26 -33.60
C ALA A 110 27.36 16.97 -32.84
N GLU A 111 26.52 17.02 -31.80
CA GLU A 111 26.08 15.82 -31.07
C GLU A 111 25.19 14.89 -31.92
N PHE A 112 24.28 15.43 -32.75
CA PHE A 112 23.51 14.64 -33.71
C PHE A 112 24.42 13.96 -34.76
N LEU A 113 25.41 14.68 -35.27
CA LEU A 113 26.37 14.14 -36.24
C LEU A 113 27.23 13.04 -35.61
N LYS A 114 27.67 13.19 -34.36
CA LYS A 114 28.36 12.11 -33.61
C LYS A 114 27.48 10.87 -33.45
N ALA A 115 26.18 11.06 -33.28
CA ALA A 115 25.18 9.99 -33.19
C ALA A 115 24.77 9.40 -34.58
N GLY A 116 25.27 9.98 -35.68
CA GLY A 116 24.98 9.54 -37.05
C GLY A 116 23.55 9.86 -37.52
N THR A 117 22.94 10.94 -37.03
CA THR A 117 21.56 11.32 -37.34
C THR A 117 21.43 12.78 -37.78
N ASP A 118 20.33 13.10 -38.48
CA ASP A 118 20.06 14.44 -38.96
C ASP A 118 19.75 15.42 -37.79
N PRO A 119 20.33 16.64 -37.80
CA PRO A 119 20.06 17.63 -36.76
C PRO A 119 18.60 18.06 -36.68
N VAL A 120 18.05 18.10 -35.47
CA VAL A 120 16.69 18.58 -35.19
C VAL A 120 16.73 20.02 -34.67
N ALA A 121 15.85 20.87 -35.21
CA ALA A 121 15.73 22.26 -34.76
C ALA A 121 14.80 22.37 -33.54
N PHE A 122 15.27 23.10 -32.52
CA PHE A 122 14.51 23.36 -31.29
C PHE A 122 14.13 24.84 -31.15
N GLY A 123 12.98 25.10 -30.52
CA GLY A 123 12.50 26.42 -30.17
C GLY A 123 13.18 26.99 -28.92
N LEU A 124 12.73 28.16 -28.48
CA LEU A 124 13.24 28.84 -27.29
C LEU A 124 13.12 27.97 -26.03
N ALA A 125 14.21 27.86 -25.26
CA ALA A 125 14.24 27.16 -23.98
C ALA A 125 13.90 28.12 -22.83
N LYS A 126 13.00 27.68 -21.94
CA LYS A 126 12.50 28.45 -20.80
C LYS A 126 12.44 27.56 -19.55
N PRO A 127 13.56 27.37 -18.83
CA PRO A 127 13.52 26.71 -17.53
C PRO A 127 12.78 27.57 -16.50
N ASP A 128 12.05 26.95 -15.58
CA ASP A 128 11.30 27.69 -14.54
C ASP A 128 12.27 28.36 -13.54
N LEU A 129 13.24 27.58 -13.04
CA LEU A 129 14.26 28.04 -12.08
C LEU A 129 15.63 27.41 -12.38
N VAL A 130 16.70 28.14 -12.10
CA VAL A 130 18.07 27.61 -12.02
C VAL A 130 18.64 27.96 -10.66
N GLU A 131 18.91 26.95 -9.84
CA GLU A 131 19.60 27.12 -8.55
C GLU A 131 21.09 27.31 -8.79
N ILE A 132 21.67 28.34 -8.18
CA ILE A 132 23.08 28.69 -8.24
C ILE A 132 23.68 28.58 -6.84
N ARG A 133 24.82 27.89 -6.72
CA ARG A 133 25.63 27.80 -5.50
C ARG A 133 27.09 28.10 -5.79
N ARG A 134 27.68 29.03 -5.05
CA ARG A 134 29.11 29.38 -5.16
C ARG A 134 29.93 28.51 -4.23
N GLY A 135 30.95 27.85 -4.77
CA GLY A 135 31.92 27.08 -4.00
C GLY A 135 33.04 27.97 -3.46
N GLN A 136 33.74 27.51 -2.41
CA GLN A 136 34.89 28.22 -1.83
C GLN A 136 36.05 28.39 -2.84
N ASP A 137 36.10 27.53 -3.86
CA ASP A 137 37.12 27.56 -4.93
C ASP A 137 36.76 28.52 -6.08
N GLY A 138 35.70 29.33 -5.95
CA GLY A 138 35.20 30.23 -7.00
C GLY A 138 34.41 29.54 -8.13
N THR A 139 34.25 28.22 -8.08
CA THR A 139 33.43 27.47 -9.03
C THR A 139 31.94 27.68 -8.77
N ILE A 140 31.15 27.92 -9.83
CA ILE A 140 29.70 28.13 -9.72
C ILE A 140 28.99 26.84 -10.10
N ILE A 141 28.31 26.23 -9.12
CA ILE A 141 27.52 25.02 -9.33
C ILE A 141 26.08 25.40 -9.63
N TRP A 142 25.54 24.90 -10.75
CA TRP A 142 24.16 25.15 -11.15
C TRP A 142 23.32 23.88 -11.26
N THR A 143 22.03 24.02 -10.95
CA THR A 143 21.02 22.94 -11.04
C THR A 143 19.73 23.48 -11.65
N VAL A 144 19.20 22.84 -12.69
CA VAL A 144 17.90 23.21 -13.26
C VAL A 144 16.77 22.64 -12.40
N ILE A 145 15.81 23.50 -12.09
CA ILE A 145 14.62 23.17 -11.30
C ILE A 145 13.37 23.52 -12.09
N ASP A 146 12.45 22.57 -12.15
CA ASP A 146 11.17 22.68 -12.84
C ASP A 146 10.06 22.62 -11.79
N ALA A 147 9.22 23.65 -11.75
CA ALA A 147 8.15 23.78 -10.78
C ALA A 147 6.89 23.13 -11.36
N LYS A 148 6.31 22.18 -10.63
CA LYS A 148 5.09 21.49 -11.10
C LYS A 148 4.07 21.35 -9.99
N ALA A 149 2.86 21.85 -10.24
CA ALA A 149 1.69 21.73 -9.35
C ALA A 149 1.17 20.28 -9.16
N SER A 150 1.84 19.29 -9.74
CA SER A 150 1.60 17.86 -9.50
C SER A 150 2.04 17.43 -8.10
N GLN A 151 1.37 16.46 -7.48
CA GLN A 151 1.80 15.92 -6.17
C GLN A 151 3.00 14.95 -6.25
N ALA A 152 3.31 14.48 -7.45
CA ALA A 152 4.35 13.49 -7.67
C ALA A 152 5.08 13.79 -8.98
N MET A 153 6.37 13.44 -8.98
CA MET A 153 7.24 13.48 -10.15
C MET A 153 6.77 12.48 -11.20
N LYS A 154 6.69 12.93 -12.46
CA LYS A 154 6.37 12.08 -13.63
C LYS A 154 7.57 12.01 -14.55
N THR A 155 7.65 10.93 -15.34
CA THR A 155 8.69 10.74 -16.36
C THR A 155 8.71 11.88 -17.39
N SER A 156 7.56 12.47 -17.71
CA SER A 156 7.45 13.61 -18.62
C SER A 156 8.20 14.86 -18.13
N HIS A 157 8.27 15.09 -16.80
CA HIS A 157 8.99 16.24 -16.22
C HIS A 157 10.51 16.06 -16.38
N LEU A 158 11.00 14.81 -16.27
CA LEU A 158 12.43 14.49 -16.36
C LEU A 158 13.01 14.82 -17.74
N VAL A 159 12.24 14.60 -18.80
CA VAL A 159 12.68 14.86 -20.19
C VAL A 159 12.90 16.35 -20.41
N GLN A 160 11.99 17.19 -19.89
CA GLN A 160 12.07 18.63 -20.01
C GLN A 160 13.31 19.19 -19.30
N ILE A 161 13.53 18.77 -18.05
CA ILE A 161 14.68 19.23 -17.26
C ILE A 161 15.98 18.72 -17.86
N TYR A 162 16.02 17.46 -18.30
CA TYR A 162 17.19 16.90 -18.97
C TYR A 162 17.57 17.68 -20.24
N PHE A 163 16.58 18.07 -21.04
CA PHE A 163 16.80 18.91 -22.21
C PHE A 163 17.39 20.27 -21.82
N TYR A 164 16.83 20.95 -20.82
CA TYR A 164 17.36 22.22 -20.34
C TYR A 164 18.78 22.10 -19.77
N THR A 165 19.06 21.08 -18.96
CA THR A 165 20.40 20.81 -18.44
C THR A 165 21.39 20.53 -19.57
N THR A 166 20.99 19.81 -20.62
CA THR A 166 21.85 19.53 -21.78
C THR A 166 22.19 20.82 -22.52
N CYS A 167 21.19 21.67 -22.80
CA CYS A 167 21.42 22.95 -23.47
C CYS A 167 22.29 23.90 -22.64
N LEU A 168 22.05 24.04 -21.33
CA LEU A 168 22.87 24.88 -20.46
C LEU A 168 24.29 24.34 -20.30
N SER A 169 24.49 23.03 -20.26
CA SER A 169 25.84 22.44 -20.21
C SER A 169 26.65 22.68 -21.48
N LEU A 170 25.98 22.86 -22.62
CA LEU A 170 26.61 23.19 -23.90
C LEU A 170 26.83 24.70 -24.07
N LEU A 171 26.07 25.55 -23.37
CA LEU A 171 26.19 27.01 -23.40
C LEU A 171 27.19 27.54 -22.37
N LEU A 172 27.18 26.99 -21.15
CA LEU A 172 27.99 27.47 -20.03
C LEU A 172 29.29 26.67 -19.93
N SER A 173 30.42 27.37 -20.02
CA SER A 173 31.76 26.81 -19.81
C SER A 173 32.34 27.24 -18.44
N GLN A 174 33.60 26.88 -18.14
CA GLN A 174 34.26 27.26 -16.88
C GLN A 174 34.14 28.78 -16.63
N PRO A 175 33.80 29.25 -15.42
CA PRO A 175 33.83 28.55 -14.11
C PRO A 175 32.54 27.81 -13.73
N PHE A 176 31.57 27.66 -14.65
CA PHE A 176 30.29 27.02 -14.37
C PHE A 176 30.40 25.50 -14.46
N ARG A 177 29.91 24.81 -13.43
CA ARG A 177 29.86 23.35 -13.39
C ARG A 177 28.43 22.90 -13.11
N SER A 178 27.90 22.03 -13.97
CA SER A 178 26.65 21.35 -13.67
C SER A 178 26.80 20.49 -12.41
N SER A 179 25.80 20.51 -11.53
CA SER A 179 25.78 19.64 -10.35
C SER A 179 25.68 18.14 -10.69
N GLY A 180 25.45 17.78 -11.96
CA GLY A 180 25.13 16.42 -12.39
C GLY A 180 23.73 15.97 -11.95
N LYS A 181 22.97 16.86 -11.32
CA LYS A 181 21.65 16.61 -10.76
C LYS A 181 20.63 17.57 -11.38
N ALA A 182 19.37 17.17 -11.30
CA ALA A 182 18.20 17.94 -11.70
C ALA A 182 17.22 17.94 -10.54
N ALA A 183 16.32 18.92 -10.46
CA ALA A 183 15.33 18.95 -9.41
C ALA A 183 13.93 19.30 -9.91
N ILE A 184 12.92 18.77 -9.22
CA ILE A 184 11.52 19.14 -9.42
C ILE A 184 10.98 19.71 -8.13
N TRP A 185 10.42 20.92 -8.19
CA TRP A 185 9.77 21.53 -7.04
C TRP A 185 8.28 21.23 -7.04
N LEU A 186 7.87 20.36 -6.12
CA LEU A 186 6.47 19.97 -5.94
C LEU A 186 5.82 20.80 -4.83
N PRO A 187 4.50 21.08 -4.90
CA PRO A 187 3.79 21.71 -3.81
C PRO A 187 3.76 20.83 -2.55
N PRO A 188 3.66 21.43 -1.35
CA PRO A 188 3.47 20.69 -0.10
C PRO A 188 2.21 19.82 -0.15
N PRO A 189 2.16 18.70 0.61
CA PRO A 189 0.98 17.85 0.69
C PRO A 189 -0.18 18.58 1.37
N GLY A 190 -1.08 19.15 0.57
CA GLY A 190 -2.21 19.96 1.02
C GLY A 190 -2.51 21.07 0.02
N HIS A 191 -3.29 22.06 0.43
CA HIS A 191 -3.57 23.25 -0.38
C HIS A 191 -2.39 24.23 -0.26
N PHE A 192 -1.69 24.53 -1.35
CA PHE A 192 -0.50 25.39 -1.29
C PHE A 192 -0.81 26.86 -0.98
N LEU A 193 -2.06 27.32 -1.11
CA LEU A 193 -2.44 28.64 -0.59
C LEU A 193 -2.52 28.66 0.95
N SER A 194 -2.45 27.51 1.61
CA SER A 194 -2.55 27.35 3.06
C SER A 194 -1.22 26.96 3.71
N PHE A 195 -0.19 26.61 2.93
CA PHE A 195 1.13 26.18 3.40
C PHE A 195 2.22 26.87 2.59
N GLN A 196 3.21 27.45 3.27
CA GLN A 196 4.35 28.07 2.59
C GLN A 196 5.26 27.01 1.91
N PRO A 197 5.84 27.32 0.74
CA PRO A 197 6.87 26.50 0.12
C PRO A 197 8.08 26.29 1.06
N SER A 198 8.85 25.22 0.81
CA SER A 198 10.09 24.93 1.56
C SER A 198 11.04 24.14 0.67
N LEU A 199 12.35 24.28 0.93
CA LEU A 199 13.43 23.56 0.25
C LEU A 199 13.33 22.03 0.39
N GLU A 200 12.67 21.51 1.43
CA GLU A 200 12.46 20.06 1.62
C GLU A 200 11.57 19.42 0.54
N HIS A 201 10.78 20.23 -0.17
CA HIS A 201 9.89 19.79 -1.23
C HIS A 201 10.59 19.64 -2.59
N ILE A 202 11.85 20.05 -2.68
CA ILE A 202 12.68 19.84 -3.87
C ILE A 202 13.04 18.35 -3.97
N LYS A 203 12.62 17.72 -5.07
CA LYS A 203 12.97 16.33 -5.38
C LYS A 203 14.14 16.28 -6.35
N ILE A 204 15.30 15.94 -5.82
CA ILE A 204 16.55 15.81 -6.56
C ILE A 204 16.57 14.48 -7.32
N VAL A 205 17.04 14.53 -8.55
CA VAL A 205 17.19 13.41 -9.48
C VAL A 205 18.63 13.39 -9.96
N ASP A 206 19.25 12.22 -9.86
CA ASP A 206 20.57 11.98 -10.43
C ASP A 206 20.44 11.72 -11.94
N LEU A 207 21.05 12.58 -12.76
CA LEU A 207 20.93 12.49 -14.21
C LEU A 207 21.75 11.35 -14.80
N HIS A 208 22.78 10.85 -14.11
CA HIS A 208 23.60 9.75 -14.61
C HIS A 208 22.75 8.50 -14.88
N LEU A 209 21.78 8.21 -14.01
CA LEU A 209 20.88 7.05 -14.12
C LEU A 209 19.91 7.13 -15.32
N LEU A 210 19.65 8.33 -15.84
CA LEU A 210 18.68 8.58 -16.91
C LEU A 210 19.35 8.93 -18.24
N SER A 211 20.64 9.28 -18.19
CA SER A 211 21.39 9.86 -19.32
C SER A 211 21.37 8.96 -20.56
N ASP A 212 21.64 7.67 -20.44
CA ASP A 212 21.69 6.76 -21.60
C ASP A 212 20.35 6.65 -22.32
N SER A 213 19.26 6.51 -21.56
CA SER A 213 17.90 6.40 -22.12
C SER A 213 17.46 7.69 -22.81
N LEU A 214 17.71 8.84 -22.18
CA LEU A 214 17.31 10.15 -22.72
C LEU A 214 18.20 10.62 -23.88
N LYS A 215 19.51 10.35 -23.86
CA LYS A 215 20.40 10.57 -25.01
C LYS A 215 19.98 9.72 -26.19
N THR A 216 19.68 8.43 -25.95
CA THR A 216 19.21 7.53 -27.01
C THR A 216 17.90 8.04 -27.62
N PHE A 217 16.99 8.53 -26.78
CA PHE A 217 15.76 9.15 -27.27
C PHE A 217 16.04 10.42 -28.11
N LEU A 218 16.78 11.40 -27.57
CA LEU A 218 17.00 12.69 -28.23
C LEU A 218 17.80 12.58 -29.53
N TYR A 219 18.90 11.82 -29.53
CA TYR A 219 19.83 11.81 -30.66
C TYR A 219 19.61 10.66 -31.65
N HIS A 220 18.96 9.56 -31.26
CA HIS A 220 18.72 8.44 -32.17
C HIS A 220 17.25 8.23 -32.54
N ARG A 221 16.34 8.23 -31.55
CA ARG A 221 14.93 7.91 -31.82
C ARG A 221 14.15 9.10 -32.38
N LEU A 222 14.36 10.31 -31.84
CA LEU A 222 13.64 11.51 -32.26
C LEU A 222 13.87 11.85 -33.75
N PRO A 223 15.10 11.93 -34.28
CA PRO A 223 15.31 12.22 -35.71
C PRO A 223 14.63 11.18 -36.62
N LYS A 224 14.69 9.89 -36.24
CA LYS A 224 14.03 8.81 -36.98
C LYS A 224 12.52 9.02 -37.03
N ILE A 225 11.88 9.33 -35.89
CA ILE A 225 10.44 9.61 -35.83
C ILE A 225 10.07 10.75 -36.78
N LEU A 226 10.85 11.83 -36.79
CA LEU A 226 10.58 13.02 -37.60
C LEU A 226 10.82 12.78 -39.10
N SER A 227 11.71 11.86 -39.47
CA SER A 227 12.00 11.50 -40.87
C SER A 227 10.96 10.55 -41.49
N LEU A 228 10.17 9.85 -40.68
CA LEU A 228 9.20 8.87 -41.16
C LEU A 228 8.02 9.58 -41.86
N PRO A 229 7.48 9.01 -42.96
CA PRO A 229 6.19 9.43 -43.50
C PRO A 229 5.11 9.30 -42.43
N ARG A 230 4.16 10.25 -42.39
CA ARG A 230 3.07 10.33 -41.40
C ARG A 230 2.37 8.98 -41.16
N ASP A 231 2.12 8.22 -42.21
CA ASP A 231 1.37 6.97 -42.12
C ASP A 231 2.15 5.82 -41.46
N LYS A 232 3.48 5.92 -41.40
CA LYS A 232 4.37 4.94 -40.79
C LYS A 232 4.75 5.27 -39.33
N VAL A 233 4.32 6.42 -38.81
CA VAL A 233 4.63 6.83 -37.44
C VAL A 233 3.79 6.04 -36.45
N LYS A 234 4.41 5.46 -35.43
CA LYS A 234 3.71 4.65 -34.41
C LYS A 234 2.81 5.51 -33.53
N TRP A 235 1.57 5.07 -33.35
CA TRP A 235 0.61 5.69 -32.43
C TRP A 235 -0.50 4.70 -32.05
N HIS A 236 -1.23 4.98 -30.98
CA HIS A 236 -2.39 4.20 -30.56
C HIS A 236 -3.40 5.11 -29.85
N PHE A 237 -4.65 5.07 -30.30
CA PHE A 237 -5.73 5.88 -29.75
C PHE A 237 -6.22 5.31 -28.40
N ASN A 238 -6.14 6.11 -27.34
CA ASN A 238 -6.39 5.64 -25.97
C ASN A 238 -6.83 6.79 -25.04
N PRO A 239 -7.19 6.53 -23.76
CA PRO A 239 -7.65 7.57 -22.83
C PRO A 239 -6.71 8.75 -22.60
N LEU A 240 -5.39 8.61 -22.81
CA LEU A 240 -4.44 9.72 -22.71
C LEU A 240 -4.65 10.77 -23.80
N CYS A 241 -5.31 10.40 -24.91
CA CYS A 241 -5.59 11.32 -26.00
C CYS A 241 -6.59 12.42 -25.63
N ARG A 242 -7.33 12.32 -24.52
CA ARG A 242 -8.36 13.30 -24.11
C ARG A 242 -7.86 14.74 -24.03
N THR A 243 -6.59 14.93 -23.67
CA THR A 243 -5.97 16.26 -23.56
C THR A 243 -5.12 16.64 -24.78
N CYS A 244 -5.10 15.77 -25.81
CA CYS A 244 -4.30 15.98 -27.02
C CYS A 244 -5.04 16.90 -28.00
N PRO A 245 -4.37 17.93 -28.57
CA PRO A 245 -4.99 18.81 -29.55
C PRO A 245 -5.35 18.13 -30.87
N PHE A 246 -4.74 16.98 -31.17
CA PHE A 246 -4.97 16.21 -32.41
C PHE A 246 -5.97 15.06 -32.22
N GLU A 247 -6.66 14.99 -31.07
CA GLU A 247 -7.61 13.93 -30.73
C GLU A 247 -8.70 13.73 -31.81
N PRO A 248 -9.40 14.77 -32.33
CA PRO A 248 -10.52 14.55 -33.25
C PRO A 248 -10.10 13.92 -34.57
N GLU A 249 -8.94 14.35 -35.10
CA GLU A 249 -8.37 13.80 -36.33
C GLU A 249 -7.91 12.36 -36.12
N CYS A 250 -7.26 12.08 -34.99
CA CYS A 250 -6.80 10.73 -34.63
C CYS A 250 -7.98 9.78 -34.39
N ARG A 251 -9.06 10.24 -33.75
CA ARG A 251 -10.30 9.46 -33.54
C ARG A 251 -10.94 9.09 -34.87
N ALA A 252 -11.14 10.07 -35.77
CA ALA A 252 -11.70 9.82 -37.10
C ALA A 252 -10.83 8.85 -37.91
N ARG A 253 -9.50 8.98 -37.81
CA ARG A 253 -8.55 8.07 -38.45
C ARG A 253 -8.66 6.64 -37.90
N ALA A 254 -8.69 6.46 -36.58
CA ALA A 254 -8.80 5.14 -35.95
C ALA A 254 -10.06 4.40 -36.43
N ILE A 255 -11.21 5.09 -36.44
CA ILE A 255 -12.49 4.53 -36.91
C ILE A 255 -12.41 4.13 -38.38
N ARG A 256 -11.90 5.02 -39.24
CA ARG A 256 -11.81 4.79 -40.70
C ARG A 256 -10.87 3.64 -41.03
N GLU A 257 -9.73 3.55 -40.35
CA GLU A 257 -8.71 2.51 -40.59
C GLU A 257 -8.97 1.22 -39.81
N GLN A 258 -9.98 1.22 -38.90
CA GLN A 258 -10.29 0.08 -38.02
C GLN A 258 -9.04 -0.50 -37.35
N THR A 259 -8.23 0.40 -36.78
CA THR A 259 -7.03 0.04 -35.99
C THR A 259 -7.42 -0.49 -34.61
N LEU A 260 -6.46 -1.03 -33.85
CA LEU A 260 -6.67 -1.43 -32.46
C LEU A 260 -7.23 -0.31 -31.56
N GLY A 261 -6.99 0.96 -31.92
CA GLY A 261 -7.53 2.14 -31.23
C GLY A 261 -9.05 2.31 -31.35
N SER A 262 -9.71 1.56 -32.23
CA SER A 262 -11.17 1.53 -32.36
C SER A 262 -11.86 0.73 -31.26
N MET A 263 -11.12 -0.04 -30.48
CA MET A 263 -11.63 -0.70 -29.27
C MET A 263 -11.48 0.23 -28.05
N PRO A 264 -12.47 0.28 -27.16
CA PRO A 264 -12.41 1.11 -25.96
C PRO A 264 -11.37 0.59 -24.96
N ASN A 265 -10.71 1.53 -24.28
CA ASN A 265 -9.88 1.36 -23.09
C ASN A 265 -8.68 0.39 -23.23
N ILE A 266 -8.17 0.21 -24.46
CA ILE A 266 -6.92 -0.53 -24.70
C ILE A 266 -5.73 0.37 -24.34
N SER A 267 -4.94 -0.04 -23.34
CA SER A 267 -3.70 0.66 -22.98
C SER A 267 -2.57 0.45 -24.00
N LEU A 268 -1.56 1.32 -23.99
CA LEU A 268 -0.39 1.23 -24.88
C LEU A 268 0.33 -0.13 -24.81
N TYR A 269 0.47 -0.68 -23.60
CA TYR A 269 1.09 -1.99 -23.40
C TYR A 269 0.22 -3.11 -23.99
N GLN A 270 -1.10 -3.06 -23.78
CA GLN A 270 -2.02 -4.05 -24.33
C GLN A 270 -2.07 -4.00 -25.86
N ALA A 271 -2.07 -2.79 -26.44
CA ALA A 271 -1.98 -2.61 -27.89
C ALA A 271 -0.69 -3.23 -28.44
N THR A 272 0.45 -3.00 -27.80
CA THR A 272 1.74 -3.59 -28.22
C THR A 272 1.72 -5.13 -28.19
N VAL A 273 1.05 -5.73 -27.19
CA VAL A 273 0.86 -7.19 -27.11
C VAL A 273 -0.01 -7.70 -28.26
N LEU A 274 -1.10 -7.02 -28.58
CA LEU A 274 -1.98 -7.38 -29.71
C LEU A 274 -1.28 -7.20 -31.07
N GLU A 275 -0.57 -6.09 -31.26
CA GLU A 275 0.28 -5.84 -32.44
C GLU A 275 1.28 -6.97 -32.64
N SER A 276 1.96 -7.41 -31.57
CA SER A 276 2.93 -8.51 -31.64
C SER A 276 2.27 -9.80 -32.11
N VAL A 277 1.06 -10.11 -31.65
CA VAL A 277 0.31 -11.29 -32.11
C VAL A 277 -0.10 -11.17 -33.58
N LEU A 278 -0.51 -9.98 -34.03
CA LEU A 278 -0.84 -9.74 -35.43
C LEU A 278 0.39 -9.92 -36.34
N VAL A 279 1.55 -9.37 -35.94
CA VAL A 279 2.81 -9.55 -36.68
C VAL A 279 3.18 -11.03 -36.77
N ILE A 280 3.21 -11.75 -35.64
CA ILE A 280 3.52 -13.18 -35.60
C ILE A 280 2.53 -13.97 -36.48
N SER A 281 1.23 -13.65 -36.40
CA SER A 281 0.18 -14.29 -37.20
C SER A 281 0.38 -14.07 -38.71
N ARG A 282 0.81 -12.86 -39.12
CA ARG A 282 1.08 -12.51 -40.52
C ARG A 282 2.33 -13.22 -41.03
N ASP A 283 3.40 -13.28 -40.23
CA ASP A 283 4.65 -13.97 -40.59
C ASP A 283 4.49 -15.50 -40.73
N HIS A 284 3.52 -16.10 -40.03
CA HIS A 284 3.21 -17.53 -40.12
C HIS A 284 2.12 -17.87 -41.16
N GLN A 285 1.80 -16.95 -42.09
CA GLN A 285 0.91 -17.26 -43.22
C GLN A 285 1.68 -17.92 -44.36
N ILE A 286 1.15 -19.03 -44.88
CA ILE A 286 1.75 -19.78 -46.00
C ILE A 286 1.36 -19.15 -47.35
N GLU A 287 0.20 -18.50 -47.43
CA GLU A 287 -0.30 -17.82 -48.65
C GLU A 287 -0.46 -16.31 -48.42
N PRO A 288 0.00 -15.45 -49.36
CA PRO A 288 -0.21 -14.01 -49.29
C PRO A 288 -1.68 -13.66 -49.54
N ARG A 289 -2.30 -12.90 -48.62
CA ARG A 289 -3.70 -12.45 -48.75
C ARG A 289 -3.83 -11.39 -49.86
N PRO A 290 -4.92 -11.42 -50.66
CA PRO A 290 -5.10 -10.55 -51.82
C PRO A 290 -5.40 -9.07 -51.50
N GLU A 291 -5.84 -8.75 -50.27
CA GLU A 291 -6.15 -7.37 -49.85
C GLU A 291 -5.62 -7.04 -48.44
N PRO A 292 -5.23 -5.78 -48.17
CA PRO A 292 -4.87 -5.33 -46.83
C PRO A 292 -6.11 -5.27 -45.94
N ILE A 293 -6.23 -6.25 -45.04
CA ILE A 293 -7.27 -6.25 -44.01
C ILE A 293 -6.91 -5.34 -42.83
N THR A 294 -7.92 -4.85 -42.14
CA THR A 294 -7.76 -3.99 -40.96
C THR A 294 -7.35 -4.81 -39.74
N ASP A 295 -6.79 -4.17 -38.71
CA ASP A 295 -6.33 -4.88 -37.50
C ASP A 295 -7.50 -5.59 -36.78
N ILE A 296 -8.68 -4.97 -36.75
CA ILE A 296 -9.89 -5.55 -36.15
C ILE A 296 -10.35 -6.79 -36.90
N GLU A 297 -10.32 -6.77 -38.25
CA GLU A 297 -10.72 -7.93 -39.05
C GLU A 297 -9.66 -9.05 -38.98
N ASP A 298 -8.37 -8.72 -38.91
CA ASP A 298 -7.31 -9.70 -38.74
C ASP A 298 -7.39 -10.41 -37.38
N LEU A 299 -7.69 -9.67 -36.30
CA LEU A 299 -7.98 -10.27 -35.00
C LEU A 299 -9.22 -11.17 -35.05
N HIS A 300 -10.29 -10.75 -35.73
CA HIS A 300 -11.49 -11.56 -35.87
C HIS A 300 -11.19 -12.90 -36.56
N ILE A 301 -10.49 -12.86 -37.70
CA ILE A 301 -10.13 -14.06 -38.48
C ILE A 301 -9.17 -14.95 -37.67
N LEU A 302 -8.16 -14.37 -37.03
CA LEU A 302 -7.17 -15.12 -36.24
C LEU A 302 -7.82 -15.93 -35.10
N PHE A 303 -8.75 -15.33 -34.37
CA PHE A 303 -9.42 -16.01 -33.25
C PHE A 303 -10.56 -16.93 -33.70
N ALA A 304 -11.01 -16.81 -34.95
CA ALA A 304 -11.93 -17.75 -35.59
C ALA A 304 -11.20 -19.01 -36.12
N ASP A 305 -9.94 -18.90 -36.56
CA ASP A 305 -9.13 -19.99 -37.12
C ASP A 305 -8.44 -20.86 -36.04
N ARG A 306 -9.11 -21.96 -35.65
CA ARG A 306 -8.66 -22.86 -34.57
C ARG A 306 -7.33 -23.57 -34.84
N PRO A 307 -7.09 -24.19 -36.02
CA PRO A 307 -5.81 -24.84 -36.32
C PRO A 307 -4.63 -23.88 -36.17
N LYS A 308 -4.74 -22.67 -36.75
CA LYS A 308 -3.70 -21.65 -36.67
C LYS A 308 -3.47 -21.17 -35.25
N LEU A 309 -4.55 -20.93 -34.50
CA LEU A 309 -4.47 -20.53 -33.09
C LEU A 309 -3.75 -21.59 -32.23
N SER A 310 -4.01 -22.88 -32.47
CA SER A 310 -3.38 -23.98 -31.71
C SER A 310 -1.87 -24.09 -31.92
N VAL A 311 -1.37 -23.72 -33.11
CA VAL A 311 0.06 -23.70 -33.43
C VAL A 311 0.72 -22.52 -32.71
N LEU A 312 0.08 -21.35 -32.77
CA LEU A 312 0.56 -20.14 -32.10
C LEU A 312 0.54 -20.27 -30.56
N GLU A 313 -0.45 -20.96 -30.00
CA GLU A 313 -0.50 -21.25 -28.56
C GLU A 313 0.65 -22.14 -28.09
N ARG A 314 1.10 -23.09 -28.92
CA ARG A 314 2.26 -23.94 -28.62
C ARG A 314 3.58 -23.18 -28.74
N ALA A 315 3.71 -22.31 -29.75
CA ALA A 315 4.92 -21.54 -29.98
C ALA A 315 5.07 -20.33 -29.02
N PHE A 316 3.98 -19.63 -28.73
CA PHE A 316 3.96 -18.36 -27.96
C PHE A 316 2.87 -18.34 -26.87
N PRO A 317 2.90 -19.27 -25.90
CA PRO A 317 1.82 -19.47 -24.92
C PRO A 317 1.55 -18.23 -24.06
N SER A 318 2.60 -17.52 -23.62
CA SER A 318 2.47 -16.32 -22.78
C SER A 318 1.82 -15.14 -23.49
N THR A 319 2.16 -14.93 -24.77
CA THR A 319 1.67 -13.80 -25.56
C THR A 319 0.21 -14.01 -25.92
N LEU A 320 -0.15 -15.20 -26.39
CA LEU A 320 -1.53 -15.56 -26.73
C LEU A 320 -2.45 -15.54 -25.50
N ARG A 321 -1.99 -15.99 -24.32
CA ARG A 321 -2.76 -15.89 -23.06
C ARG A 321 -3.06 -14.44 -22.70
N LYS A 322 -2.06 -13.55 -22.82
CA LYS A 322 -2.25 -12.11 -22.59
C LYS A 322 -3.25 -11.51 -23.60
N SER A 323 -3.14 -11.86 -24.88
CA SER A 323 -4.05 -11.37 -25.93
C SER A 323 -5.49 -11.85 -25.74
N LYS A 324 -5.72 -13.14 -25.47
CA LYS A 324 -7.06 -13.68 -25.13
C LYS A 324 -7.70 -12.91 -23.97
N ARG A 325 -6.92 -12.60 -22.93
CA ARG A 325 -7.39 -11.80 -21.81
C ARG A 325 -7.78 -10.38 -22.22
N ILE A 326 -6.94 -9.69 -22.99
CA ILE A 326 -7.25 -8.33 -23.46
C ILE A 326 -8.57 -8.32 -24.25
N LEU A 327 -8.79 -9.35 -25.05
CA LEU A 327 -9.96 -9.52 -25.91
C LEU A 327 -11.19 -10.12 -25.19
N GLY A 328 -11.10 -10.42 -23.90
CA GLY A 328 -12.22 -11.01 -23.15
C GLY A 328 -12.60 -12.43 -23.58
N LEU A 329 -11.66 -13.16 -24.19
CA LEU A 329 -11.83 -14.55 -24.61
C LEU A 329 -11.45 -15.52 -23.48
N PRO A 330 -12.10 -16.70 -23.39
CA PRO A 330 -11.70 -17.74 -22.45
C PRO A 330 -10.28 -18.24 -22.80
N ASN A 331 -9.52 -18.62 -21.77
CA ASN A 331 -8.17 -19.16 -21.99
C ASN A 331 -8.19 -20.46 -22.80
N ARG A 332 -9.24 -21.27 -22.66
CA ARG A 332 -9.46 -22.51 -23.40
C ARG A 332 -10.61 -22.39 -24.39
N SER A 333 -10.36 -22.89 -25.58
CA SER A 333 -11.31 -23.04 -26.67
C SER A 333 -12.05 -24.36 -26.44
N ASN A 334 -13.38 -24.34 -26.32
CA ASN A 334 -14.15 -25.59 -26.36
C ASN A 334 -14.11 -26.14 -27.79
N ASP A 335 -13.83 -27.43 -27.99
CA ASP A 335 -13.69 -28.07 -29.32
C ASP A 335 -14.97 -27.96 -30.17
N LYS A 336 -16.10 -27.59 -29.56
CA LYS A 336 -17.43 -27.54 -30.21
C LYS A 336 -17.92 -26.15 -30.62
N HIS A 337 -17.32 -25.04 -30.15
CA HIS A 337 -17.82 -23.68 -30.44
C HIS A 337 -16.71 -22.70 -30.83
N VAL A 338 -16.93 -21.92 -31.90
CA VAL A 338 -16.10 -20.77 -32.27
C VAL A 338 -16.31 -19.66 -31.25
N SER A 339 -15.24 -19.15 -30.64
CA SER A 339 -15.32 -18.11 -29.61
C SER A 339 -14.88 -16.78 -30.21
N PHE A 340 -15.82 -15.87 -30.40
CA PHE A 340 -15.51 -14.52 -30.86
C PHE A 340 -15.27 -13.58 -29.67
N SER A 341 -14.38 -12.60 -29.86
CA SER A 341 -14.13 -11.59 -28.84
C SER A 341 -15.30 -10.60 -28.81
N PRO A 342 -15.95 -10.39 -27.66
CA PRO A 342 -17.00 -9.37 -27.53
C PRO A 342 -16.50 -7.97 -27.88
N ASN A 343 -15.24 -7.66 -27.56
CA ASN A 343 -14.61 -6.37 -27.85
C ASN A 343 -14.43 -6.15 -29.37
N VAL A 344 -13.91 -7.16 -30.07
CA VAL A 344 -13.72 -7.10 -31.53
C VAL A 344 -15.07 -7.05 -32.25
N GLU A 345 -16.04 -7.87 -31.81
CA GLU A 345 -17.37 -7.87 -32.40
C GLU A 345 -18.13 -6.57 -32.18
N ALA A 346 -18.00 -5.95 -31.01
CA ALA A 346 -18.67 -4.69 -30.71
C ALA A 346 -18.21 -3.60 -31.67
N THR A 347 -16.89 -3.44 -31.83
CA THR A 347 -16.30 -2.50 -32.78
C THR A 347 -16.68 -2.82 -34.23
N ARG A 348 -16.62 -4.10 -34.64
CA ARG A 348 -16.90 -4.50 -36.03
C ARG A 348 -18.36 -4.31 -36.43
N THR A 349 -19.30 -4.72 -35.57
CA THR A 349 -20.74 -4.66 -35.84
C THR A 349 -21.37 -3.34 -35.41
N ASN A 350 -20.60 -2.45 -34.80
CA ASN A 350 -21.06 -1.20 -34.20
C ASN A 350 -22.25 -1.41 -33.24
N SER A 351 -22.21 -2.48 -32.43
CA SER A 351 -23.28 -2.85 -31.51
C SER A 351 -22.73 -3.30 -30.16
N ILE A 352 -23.48 -3.06 -29.09
CA ILE A 352 -23.04 -3.43 -27.73
C ILE A 352 -23.07 -4.94 -27.57
N LYS A 353 -21.97 -5.53 -27.07
CA LYS A 353 -21.87 -6.96 -26.75
C LYS A 353 -21.67 -7.15 -25.26
N VAL A 354 -22.31 -8.16 -24.69
CA VAL A 354 -22.10 -8.55 -23.27
C VAL A 354 -20.84 -9.40 -23.20
N THR A 355 -19.98 -9.09 -22.24
CA THR A 355 -18.76 -9.88 -21.98
C THR A 355 -19.09 -11.08 -21.11
N ASN A 356 -18.35 -12.19 -21.27
CA ASN A 356 -18.54 -13.38 -20.44
C ASN A 356 -17.78 -13.30 -19.09
N ARG A 357 -17.71 -12.10 -18.49
CA ARG A 357 -16.98 -11.87 -17.23
C ARG A 357 -17.95 -11.69 -16.09
N ARG A 358 -17.77 -12.49 -15.03
CA ARG A 358 -18.55 -12.34 -13.79
C ARG A 358 -18.16 -11.05 -13.06
N ASN A 359 -19.11 -10.51 -12.31
CA ASN A 359 -19.00 -9.24 -11.59
C ASN A 359 -19.57 -9.40 -10.17
N SER A 360 -18.72 -9.18 -9.17
CA SER A 360 -19.07 -9.21 -7.75
C SER A 360 -19.28 -7.83 -7.14
N THR A 361 -18.99 -6.77 -7.88
CA THR A 361 -18.95 -5.39 -7.39
C THR A 361 -20.27 -4.66 -7.65
N CYS A 362 -20.95 -4.95 -8.76
CA CYS A 362 -22.27 -4.43 -9.06
C CYS A 362 -23.36 -5.40 -8.56
N PRO A 363 -24.31 -4.96 -7.71
CA PRO A 363 -25.37 -5.85 -7.28
C PRO A 363 -26.40 -6.09 -8.39
N ARG A 364 -27.01 -7.27 -8.39
CA ARG A 364 -28.10 -7.65 -9.31
C ARG A 364 -29.38 -6.86 -9.03
N SER A 365 -29.69 -6.64 -7.76
CA SER A 365 -30.86 -5.88 -7.31
C SER A 365 -30.59 -5.16 -5.99
N GLU A 366 -31.33 -4.07 -5.79
CA GLU A 366 -31.40 -3.26 -4.58
C GLU A 366 -32.80 -2.67 -4.44
N ASP A 367 -33.17 -2.30 -3.21
CA ASP A 367 -34.45 -1.67 -2.90
C ASP A 367 -34.30 -0.13 -2.86
N ILE A 368 -33.09 0.36 -2.56
CA ILE A 368 -32.71 1.78 -2.52
C ILE A 368 -31.37 1.97 -3.25
N ALA A 369 -31.37 2.75 -4.34
CA ALA A 369 -30.19 3.18 -5.07
C ALA A 369 -29.94 4.68 -4.82
N VAL A 370 -28.77 5.02 -4.27
CA VAL A 370 -28.36 6.41 -4.05
C VAL A 370 -27.25 6.76 -5.04
N VAL A 371 -27.52 7.68 -5.95
CA VAL A 371 -26.57 8.11 -6.97
C VAL A 371 -25.99 9.47 -6.59
N LEU A 372 -24.65 9.57 -6.49
CA LEU A 372 -23.96 10.82 -6.21
C LEU A 372 -23.18 11.32 -7.43
N SER A 373 -23.25 12.63 -7.66
CA SER A 373 -22.39 13.37 -8.58
C SER A 373 -21.64 14.45 -7.81
N LEU A 374 -20.33 14.54 -8.02
CA LEU A 374 -19.43 15.41 -7.26
C LEU A 374 -18.56 16.23 -8.22
N ILE A 375 -18.51 17.54 -8.02
CA ILE A 375 -17.70 18.45 -8.84
C ILE A 375 -16.44 18.83 -8.07
N GLN A 376 -15.29 18.54 -8.66
CA GLN A 376 -14.00 18.99 -8.17
C GLN A 376 -13.60 20.30 -8.83
N ASP A 377 -13.06 21.23 -8.07
CA ASP A 377 -12.29 22.33 -8.66
C ASP A 377 -10.89 21.82 -9.04
N PRO A 378 -10.48 21.85 -10.32
CA PRO A 378 -9.14 21.41 -10.73
C PRO A 378 -8.00 22.21 -10.07
N ALA A 379 -8.24 23.47 -9.71
CA ALA A 379 -7.25 24.35 -9.09
C ALA A 379 -7.00 23.96 -7.63
N SER A 380 -8.01 24.11 -6.76
CA SER A 380 -7.90 23.75 -5.34
C SER A 380 -7.90 22.24 -5.09
N ARG A 381 -8.36 21.42 -6.06
CA ARG A 381 -8.73 20.01 -5.88
C ARG A 381 -9.80 19.77 -4.83
N SER A 382 -10.45 20.80 -4.29
CA SER A 382 -11.50 20.65 -3.29
C SER A 382 -12.83 20.23 -3.93
N LEU A 383 -13.73 19.67 -3.12
CA LEU A 383 -15.10 19.45 -3.52
C LEU A 383 -15.83 20.80 -3.51
N VAL A 384 -16.43 21.19 -4.64
CA VAL A 384 -17.13 22.47 -4.78
C VAL A 384 -18.63 22.29 -4.58
N HIS A 385 -19.22 21.38 -5.35
CA HIS A 385 -20.65 21.12 -5.36
C HIS A 385 -20.92 19.62 -5.38
N TYR A 386 -22.06 19.24 -4.83
CA TYR A 386 -22.56 17.88 -4.85
C TYR A 386 -24.03 17.84 -5.22
N ALA A 387 -24.48 16.69 -5.73
CA ALA A 387 -25.88 16.31 -5.72
C ALA A 387 -26.03 14.82 -5.51
N PHE A 388 -27.03 14.41 -4.73
CA PHE A 388 -27.44 13.02 -4.64
C PHE A 388 -28.95 12.85 -4.89
N SER A 389 -29.27 11.79 -5.61
CA SER A 389 -30.64 11.39 -5.94
C SER A 389 -30.90 9.99 -5.38
N VAL A 390 -32.09 9.79 -4.82
CA VAL A 390 -32.53 8.51 -4.27
C VAL A 390 -33.56 7.92 -5.23
N PHE A 391 -33.30 6.71 -5.72
CA PHE A 391 -34.22 5.92 -6.52
C PHE A 391 -34.59 4.69 -5.70
N SER A 392 -35.87 4.45 -5.45
CA SER A 392 -36.29 3.35 -4.59
C SER A 392 -37.59 2.71 -5.08
N THR A 393 -37.71 1.40 -4.85
CA THR A 393 -38.97 0.67 -5.01
C THR A 393 -39.94 0.95 -3.85
N LEU A 394 -39.46 1.48 -2.73
CA LEU A 394 -40.25 1.75 -1.52
C LEU A 394 -41.09 3.02 -1.66
N PRO A 395 -42.42 2.98 -1.43
CA PRO A 395 -43.29 4.15 -1.52
C PRO A 395 -42.84 5.34 -0.66
N ALA A 396 -42.24 5.06 0.52
CA ALA A 396 -41.75 6.09 1.44
C ALA A 396 -40.61 6.95 0.86
N LEU A 397 -39.85 6.44 -0.10
CA LEU A 397 -38.71 7.12 -0.72
C LEU A 397 -38.92 7.49 -2.19
N GLN A 398 -40.05 7.10 -2.80
CA GLN A 398 -40.37 7.44 -4.20
C GLN A 398 -40.55 8.95 -4.44
N SER A 399 -40.98 9.71 -3.42
CA SER A 399 -41.16 11.16 -3.49
C SER A 399 -39.95 11.97 -2.98
N PHE A 400 -38.82 11.31 -2.70
CA PHE A 400 -37.63 11.96 -2.17
C PHE A 400 -37.05 12.97 -3.17
N LYS A 401 -36.99 14.25 -2.79
CA LYS A 401 -36.46 15.30 -3.66
C LYS A 401 -34.92 15.21 -3.72
N PRO A 402 -34.29 15.32 -4.92
CA PRO A 402 -32.84 15.33 -5.03
C PRO A 402 -32.22 16.47 -4.21
N VAL A 403 -31.18 16.15 -3.45
CA VAL A 403 -30.46 17.11 -2.60
C VAL A 403 -29.21 17.58 -3.33
N TRP A 404 -28.90 18.86 -3.24
CA TRP A 404 -27.73 19.49 -3.83
C TRP A 404 -27.24 20.61 -2.91
N GLY A 405 -25.97 20.94 -2.99
CA GLY A 405 -25.38 21.99 -2.16
C GLY A 405 -23.89 22.21 -2.44
N GLU A 406 -23.24 22.97 -1.56
CA GLU A 406 -21.79 23.20 -1.57
C GLU A 406 -21.04 22.07 -0.87
N GLY A 407 -19.74 21.91 -1.17
CA GLY A 407 -18.94 20.80 -0.65
C GLY A 407 -18.99 20.63 0.88
N ASN A 408 -19.01 21.74 1.62
CA ASN A 408 -19.03 21.71 3.09
C ASN A 408 -20.32 21.11 3.68
N ASP A 409 -21.43 21.18 2.96
CA ASP A 409 -22.74 20.67 3.43
C ASP A 409 -22.98 19.21 3.06
N LEU A 410 -22.05 18.57 2.34
CA LEU A 410 -22.19 17.18 1.89
C LEU A 410 -22.34 16.22 3.07
N VAL A 411 -21.52 16.36 4.10
CA VAL A 411 -21.49 15.42 5.22
C VAL A 411 -22.77 15.45 6.05
N PRO A 412 -23.28 16.62 6.50
CA PRO A 412 -24.57 16.68 7.19
C PRO A 412 -25.73 16.14 6.33
N ALA A 413 -25.76 16.45 5.03
CA ALA A 413 -26.82 16.01 4.13
C ALA A 413 -26.82 14.49 3.92
N LEU A 414 -25.64 13.88 3.72
CA LEU A 414 -25.51 12.42 3.63
C LEU A 414 -25.85 11.74 4.95
N ALA A 415 -25.42 12.30 6.09
CA ALA A 415 -25.73 11.74 7.41
C ALA A 415 -27.24 11.72 7.66
N SER A 416 -27.96 12.79 7.28
CA SER A 416 -29.42 12.84 7.35
C SER A 416 -30.07 11.72 6.53
N LEU A 417 -29.67 11.54 5.27
CA LEU A 417 -30.17 10.46 4.42
C LEU A 417 -29.89 9.07 5.02
N ILE A 418 -28.67 8.82 5.50
CA ILE A 418 -28.29 7.54 6.11
C ILE A 418 -29.16 7.26 7.34
N ARG A 419 -29.42 8.24 8.21
CA ARG A 419 -30.34 8.07 9.35
C ARG A 419 -31.75 7.74 8.90
N THR A 420 -32.26 8.39 7.85
CA THR A 420 -33.58 8.05 7.28
C THR A 420 -33.64 6.61 6.81
N ILE A 421 -32.62 6.14 6.09
CA ILE A 421 -32.54 4.75 5.60
C ILE A 421 -32.43 3.77 6.77
N MET A 422 -31.61 4.07 7.79
CA MET A 422 -31.48 3.23 8.98
C MET A 422 -32.77 3.14 9.80
N ASN A 423 -33.55 4.22 9.90
CA ASN A 423 -34.84 4.21 10.57
C ASN A 423 -35.89 3.35 9.83
N LEU A 424 -35.79 3.20 8.51
CA LEU A 424 -36.68 2.28 7.77
C LEU A 424 -36.42 0.81 8.14
N ARG A 425 -35.23 0.48 8.64
CA ARG A 425 -34.85 -0.88 9.07
C ARG A 425 -35.70 -1.39 10.23
N SER A 426 -36.17 -0.52 11.11
CA SER A 426 -37.04 -0.92 12.23
C SER A 426 -38.52 -1.05 11.83
N VAL A 427 -38.89 -0.54 10.64
CA VAL A 427 -40.28 -0.42 10.18
C VAL A 427 -40.62 -1.43 9.08
N SER A 428 -39.62 -1.98 8.37
CA SER A 428 -39.81 -2.89 7.23
C SER A 428 -39.14 -4.24 7.45
N ASP A 429 -39.87 -5.32 7.17
CA ASP A 429 -39.40 -6.71 7.17
C ASP A 429 -39.73 -7.37 5.82
N PRO A 430 -38.74 -7.77 5.00
CA PRO A 430 -37.30 -7.69 5.25
C PRO A 430 -36.75 -6.26 5.18
N ALA A 431 -35.65 -6.02 5.89
CA ALA A 431 -34.94 -4.74 5.87
C ALA A 431 -34.46 -4.36 4.45
N PRO A 432 -34.50 -3.07 4.08
CA PRO A 432 -34.26 -2.65 2.70
C PRO A 432 -32.78 -2.70 2.34
N ARG A 433 -32.47 -3.28 1.19
CA ARG A 433 -31.13 -3.37 0.61
C ARG A 433 -30.79 -2.05 -0.07
N THR A 434 -29.66 -1.45 0.32
CA THR A 434 -29.25 -0.11 -0.11
C THR A 434 -27.89 -0.15 -0.78
N GLN A 435 -27.75 0.53 -1.92
CA GLN A 435 -26.48 0.66 -2.64
C GLN A 435 -26.21 2.11 -3.05
N PHE A 436 -24.97 2.57 -2.84
CA PHE A 436 -24.51 3.87 -3.33
C PHE A 436 -23.71 3.73 -4.62
N TYR A 437 -23.79 4.74 -5.49
CA TYR A 437 -23.17 4.78 -6.81
C TYR A 437 -22.51 6.13 -7.08
N VAL A 438 -21.35 6.07 -7.73
CA VAL A 438 -20.69 7.20 -8.40
C VAL A 438 -20.30 6.77 -9.81
N PHE A 439 -20.23 7.71 -10.75
CA PHE A 439 -19.91 7.32 -12.13
C PHE A 439 -18.44 6.94 -12.30
N SER A 440 -17.54 7.80 -11.82
CA SER A 440 -16.10 7.70 -12.08
C SER A 440 -15.26 7.41 -10.83
N PHE A 441 -14.04 6.88 -11.05
CA PHE A 441 -13.06 6.69 -9.97
C PHE A 441 -12.59 8.03 -9.36
N ALA A 442 -12.63 9.10 -10.15
CA ALA A 442 -12.29 10.44 -9.67
C ALA A 442 -13.31 10.94 -8.63
N GLU A 443 -14.60 10.78 -8.89
CA GLU A 443 -15.67 11.11 -7.94
C GLU A 443 -15.60 10.23 -6.68
N HIS A 444 -15.35 8.93 -6.83
CA HIS A 444 -15.14 8.04 -5.70
C HIS A 444 -13.98 8.52 -4.80
N SER A 445 -12.84 8.85 -5.41
CA SER A 445 -11.65 9.33 -4.69
C SER A 445 -11.89 10.71 -4.04
N LEU A 446 -12.67 11.56 -4.71
CA LEU A 446 -13.06 12.87 -4.22
C LEU A 446 -13.97 12.76 -2.97
N LEU A 447 -14.97 11.87 -3.02
CA LEU A 447 -15.85 11.59 -1.89
C LEU A 447 -15.04 11.15 -0.66
N GLN A 448 -14.17 10.15 -0.85
CA GLN A 448 -13.34 9.64 0.22
C GLN A 448 -12.45 10.74 0.79
N ARG A 449 -11.67 11.43 -0.05
CA ARG A 449 -10.76 12.49 0.40
C ARG A 449 -11.50 13.61 1.15
N HIS A 450 -12.67 14.01 0.68
CA HIS A 450 -13.47 15.03 1.37
C HIS A 450 -13.93 14.58 2.76
N LEU A 451 -14.42 13.34 2.90
CA LEU A 451 -14.75 12.77 4.22
C LEU A 451 -13.53 12.78 5.16
N ILE A 452 -12.32 12.54 4.62
CA ILE A 452 -11.07 12.58 5.38
C ILE A 452 -10.67 13.97 5.81
N GLU A 453 -10.63 14.90 4.87
CA GLU A 453 -10.25 16.27 5.17
C GLU A 453 -11.19 16.88 6.19
N THR A 454 -12.50 16.67 6.07
CA THR A 454 -13.51 17.14 7.04
C THR A 454 -13.33 16.49 8.43
N ALA A 455 -12.94 15.21 8.49
CA ALA A 455 -12.62 14.53 9.75
C ALA A 455 -11.35 15.07 10.42
N LEU A 456 -10.34 15.46 9.63
CA LEU A 456 -9.06 15.99 10.14
C LEU A 456 -9.13 17.47 10.53
N THR A 457 -9.97 18.27 9.88
CA THR A 457 -10.09 19.71 10.12
C THR A 457 -11.15 20.06 11.17
N SER A 458 -12.10 19.16 11.46
CA SER A 458 -13.14 19.39 12.47
C SER A 458 -12.54 19.43 13.88
N GLY A 459 -12.65 20.59 14.55
CA GLY A 459 -12.21 20.76 15.93
C GLY A 459 -13.01 19.91 16.93
N PRO A 460 -12.45 19.63 18.14
CA PRO A 460 -13.09 18.79 19.16
C PRO A 460 -14.40 19.35 19.74
N LEU A 461 -14.78 20.58 19.40
CA LEU A 461 -15.93 21.30 19.96
C LEU A 461 -17.25 21.06 19.18
N ASN A 462 -17.23 20.51 17.96
CA ASN A 462 -18.45 20.28 17.17
C ASN A 462 -18.88 18.80 17.19
N VAL A 463 -19.49 18.40 18.31
CA VAL A 463 -19.88 16.99 18.59
C VAL A 463 -20.90 16.45 17.56
N ALA A 464 -21.84 17.29 17.10
CA ALA A 464 -22.85 16.90 16.12
C ALA A 464 -22.22 16.57 14.76
N LEU A 465 -21.35 17.45 14.26
CA LEU A 465 -20.63 17.22 13.00
C LEU A 465 -19.72 16.00 13.08
N GLN A 466 -19.06 15.77 14.23
CA GLN A 466 -18.26 14.55 14.43
C GLN A 466 -19.11 13.27 14.37
N ALA A 467 -20.34 13.30 14.88
CA ALA A 467 -21.27 12.18 14.77
C ALA A 467 -21.70 11.95 13.31
N ASP A 468 -21.97 13.03 12.56
CA ASP A 468 -22.30 12.97 11.12
C ASP A 468 -21.15 12.40 10.29
N ILE A 469 -19.92 12.87 10.55
CA ILE A 469 -18.69 12.38 9.93
C ILE A 469 -18.53 10.88 10.19
N ARG A 470 -18.65 10.45 11.45
CA ARG A 470 -18.54 9.02 11.81
C ARG A 470 -19.60 8.17 11.12
N LEU A 471 -20.83 8.66 11.03
CA LEU A 471 -21.91 7.95 10.38
C LEU A 471 -21.67 7.80 8.87
N CYS A 472 -21.33 8.90 8.18
CA CYS A 472 -21.03 8.89 6.74
C CYS A 472 -19.86 7.99 6.42
N ILE A 473 -18.80 8.08 7.23
CA ILE A 473 -17.63 7.23 7.08
C ILE A 473 -18.00 5.75 7.26
N GLY A 474 -18.70 5.41 8.35
CA GLY A 474 -19.11 4.03 8.63
C GLY A 474 -20.02 3.41 7.58
N ALA A 475 -20.85 4.23 6.91
CA ALA A 475 -21.77 3.79 5.86
C ALA A 475 -21.14 3.70 4.46
N LEU A 476 -20.26 4.66 4.10
CA LEU A 476 -19.81 4.87 2.71
C LEU A 476 -18.35 4.52 2.46
N SER A 477 -17.51 4.43 3.50
CA SER A 477 -16.07 4.25 3.29
C SER A 477 -15.71 2.78 3.05
N GLU A 478 -15.14 2.53 1.87
CA GLU A 478 -14.49 1.26 1.50
C GLU A 478 -12.98 1.35 1.61
N GLY A 479 -12.41 0.38 2.32
CA GLY A 479 -11.00 0.46 2.68
C GLY A 479 -10.77 1.59 3.69
N ALA A 480 -9.66 1.51 4.41
CA ALA A 480 -9.41 2.39 5.54
C ALA A 480 -8.93 3.81 5.14
N SER A 481 -9.37 4.32 3.98
CA SER A 481 -9.27 5.74 3.63
C SER A 481 -9.81 6.57 4.79
N LEU A 482 -10.81 6.09 5.53
CA LEU A 482 -10.98 6.37 6.97
C LEU A 482 -11.96 5.33 7.52
N LEU A 483 -11.59 4.49 8.50
CA LEU A 483 -12.56 3.70 9.29
C LEU A 483 -13.49 2.75 8.47
N SER A 484 -13.00 1.59 8.04
CA SER A 484 -13.84 0.63 7.29
C SER A 484 -14.39 -0.50 8.16
N THR A 485 -15.71 -0.46 8.31
CA THR A 485 -16.65 -1.23 9.13
C THR A 485 -17.02 -2.62 8.58
N ALA A 486 -16.60 -2.99 7.37
CA ALA A 486 -17.04 -4.27 6.76
C ALA A 486 -16.28 -5.50 7.30
N PHE A 487 -14.97 -5.38 7.54
CA PHE A 487 -14.13 -6.47 8.07
C PHE A 487 -13.82 -6.35 9.55
N GLN A 488 -14.01 -5.16 10.12
CA GLN A 488 -13.85 -4.98 11.55
C GLN A 488 -14.67 -6.02 12.32
N PRO A 489 -15.96 -6.30 12.01
CA PRO A 489 -16.72 -7.38 12.63
C PRO A 489 -16.04 -8.75 12.51
N LEU A 490 -15.50 -9.10 11.34
CA LEU A 490 -14.90 -10.40 11.05
C LEU A 490 -13.54 -10.58 11.74
N VAL A 491 -12.61 -9.66 11.52
CA VAL A 491 -11.27 -9.68 12.15
C VAL A 491 -11.41 -9.57 13.66
N LEU A 492 -12.36 -8.73 14.12
CA LEU A 492 -12.66 -8.64 15.53
C LEU A 492 -13.29 -9.91 16.07
N SER A 493 -14.21 -10.56 15.36
CA SER A 493 -14.81 -11.81 15.82
C SER A 493 -13.71 -12.82 16.15
N GLY A 494 -12.67 -12.91 15.32
CA GLY A 494 -11.46 -13.68 15.61
C GLY A 494 -10.73 -13.22 16.87
N ALA A 495 -10.47 -11.92 17.02
CA ALA A 495 -9.79 -11.37 18.19
C ALA A 495 -10.60 -11.51 19.51
N LEU A 496 -11.92 -11.40 19.46
CA LEU A 496 -12.86 -11.59 20.58
C LEU A 496 -12.98 -13.07 20.95
N LEU A 497 -13.01 -13.98 19.97
CA LEU A 497 -12.93 -15.43 20.22
C LEU A 497 -11.60 -15.79 20.88
N ASP A 498 -10.49 -15.27 20.37
CA ASP A 498 -9.16 -15.45 20.97
C ASP A 498 -9.07 -14.84 22.37
N PHE A 499 -9.76 -13.73 22.62
CA PHE A 499 -9.89 -13.11 23.94
C PHE A 499 -10.70 -14.00 24.90
N LEU A 500 -11.86 -14.50 24.47
CA LEU A 500 -12.73 -15.35 25.29
C LEU A 500 -12.03 -16.65 25.73
N GLY A 501 -11.18 -17.22 24.87
CA GLY A 501 -10.36 -18.40 25.19
C GLY A 501 -11.17 -19.59 25.72
N LYS A 502 -10.52 -20.45 26.52
CA LYS A 502 -11.18 -21.61 27.17
C LYS A 502 -12.14 -21.16 28.28
N LYS A 503 -13.13 -22.01 28.61
CA LYS A 503 -14.02 -21.79 29.77
C LYS A 503 -13.17 -21.60 31.05
N GLY A 504 -13.47 -20.55 31.81
CA GLY A 504 -12.75 -20.18 33.04
C GLY A 504 -11.50 -19.32 32.87
N ALA A 505 -11.07 -18.99 31.63
CA ALA A 505 -9.82 -18.26 31.38
C ALA A 505 -9.87 -16.75 31.71
N ARG A 506 -11.06 -16.15 31.90
CA ARG A 506 -11.25 -14.70 32.06
C ARG A 506 -12.05 -14.37 33.32
N LYS A 507 -11.69 -13.26 33.97
CA LYS A 507 -12.35 -12.78 35.20
C LYS A 507 -13.70 -12.13 34.87
N LYS A 508 -14.66 -12.16 35.81
CA LYS A 508 -15.99 -11.54 35.63
C LYS A 508 -15.89 -10.06 35.22
N ALA A 509 -15.02 -9.30 35.89
CA ALA A 509 -14.83 -7.87 35.59
C ALA A 509 -14.39 -7.61 34.14
N GLU A 510 -13.50 -8.45 33.59
CA GLU A 510 -13.02 -8.30 32.20
C GLU A 510 -14.15 -8.51 31.19
N LEU A 511 -15.04 -9.49 31.44
CA LEU A 511 -16.20 -9.76 30.60
C LEU A 511 -17.22 -8.62 30.67
N GLN A 512 -17.46 -8.06 31.86
CA GLN A 512 -18.35 -6.92 32.04
C GLN A 512 -17.82 -5.66 31.34
N MET A 513 -16.52 -5.40 31.42
CA MET A 513 -15.87 -4.30 30.69
C MET A 513 -15.94 -4.51 29.17
N CYS A 514 -15.76 -5.74 28.69
CA CYS A 514 -15.91 -6.06 27.27
C CYS A 514 -17.35 -5.78 26.79
N LEU A 515 -18.37 -6.24 27.53
CA LEU A 515 -19.78 -5.98 27.18
C LEU A 515 -20.11 -4.48 27.20
N GLY A 516 -19.63 -3.74 28.20
CA GLY A 516 -19.79 -2.29 28.24
C GLY A 516 -19.07 -1.54 27.09
N ARG A 517 -18.09 -2.15 26.44
CA ARG A 517 -17.45 -1.61 25.22
C ARG A 517 -18.19 -2.01 23.93
N LEU A 518 -18.86 -3.16 23.95
CA LEU A 518 -19.77 -3.59 22.89
C LEU A 518 -21.13 -2.87 22.96
N GLY A 519 -21.36 -2.01 23.96
CA GLY A 519 -22.64 -1.33 24.17
C GLY A 519 -23.77 -2.23 24.69
N LEU A 520 -23.41 -3.41 25.24
CA LEU A 520 -24.34 -4.42 25.73
C LEU A 520 -24.43 -4.41 27.26
N SER A 521 -25.54 -4.93 27.80
CA SER A 521 -25.75 -5.05 29.25
C SER A 521 -24.65 -5.89 29.93
N SER A 522 -24.12 -5.40 31.05
CA SER A 522 -23.02 -5.98 31.83
C SER A 522 -23.49 -6.78 33.07
N GLU A 523 -24.80 -7.00 33.21
CA GLU A 523 -25.39 -7.69 34.36
C GLU A 523 -25.42 -9.22 34.18
N GLY A 524 -25.33 -10.00 35.26
CA GLY A 524 -25.50 -11.47 35.23
C GLY A 524 -24.29 -12.30 35.67
N THR A 525 -24.39 -13.61 35.46
CA THR A 525 -23.35 -14.61 35.79
C THR A 525 -22.26 -14.68 34.71
N VAL A 526 -21.09 -15.25 35.02
CA VAL A 526 -19.98 -15.40 34.06
C VAL A 526 -20.42 -16.12 32.79
N GLU A 527 -21.29 -17.13 32.90
CA GLU A 527 -21.81 -17.87 31.74
C GLU A 527 -22.75 -17.02 30.89
N GLN A 528 -23.65 -16.26 31.51
CA GLN A 528 -24.56 -15.33 30.81
C GLN A 528 -23.79 -14.22 30.07
N LEU A 529 -22.75 -13.67 30.71
CA LEU A 529 -21.89 -12.65 30.08
C LEU A 529 -21.13 -13.22 28.88
N ARG A 530 -20.60 -14.44 28.98
CA ARG A 530 -19.92 -15.12 27.86
C ARG A 530 -20.89 -15.45 26.73
N LEU A 531 -22.11 -15.88 27.05
CA LEU A 531 -23.13 -16.18 26.06
C LEU A 531 -23.47 -14.94 25.23
N ARG A 532 -23.70 -13.78 25.87
CA ARG A 532 -23.96 -12.51 25.15
C ARG A 532 -22.82 -12.07 24.24
N ILE A 533 -21.56 -12.20 24.69
CA ILE A 533 -20.42 -11.88 23.82
C ILE A 533 -20.39 -12.85 22.62
N THR A 534 -20.74 -14.12 22.84
CA THR A 534 -20.81 -15.12 21.77
C THR A 534 -21.95 -14.81 20.79
N GLU A 535 -23.12 -14.41 21.29
CA GLU A 535 -24.26 -13.97 20.47
C GLU A 535 -23.92 -12.73 19.64
N GLU A 536 -23.20 -11.77 20.22
CA GLU A 536 -22.73 -10.58 19.50
C GLU A 536 -21.68 -10.94 18.45
N ILE A 537 -20.78 -11.89 18.74
CA ILE A 537 -19.84 -12.43 17.74
C ILE A 537 -20.61 -13.05 16.56
N GLU A 538 -21.67 -13.81 16.81
CA GLU A 538 -22.50 -14.40 15.76
C GLU A 538 -23.33 -13.34 15.01
N ARG A 539 -23.78 -12.27 15.68
CA ARG A 539 -24.37 -11.09 15.01
C ARG A 539 -23.35 -10.41 14.08
N LEU A 540 -22.14 -10.15 14.57
CA LEU A 540 -21.05 -9.53 13.80
C LEU A 540 -20.64 -10.39 12.59
N LYS A 541 -20.65 -11.72 12.71
CA LYS A 541 -20.45 -12.64 11.57
C LYS A 541 -21.59 -12.56 10.55
N ARG A 542 -22.84 -12.42 11.00
CA ARG A 542 -24.02 -12.23 10.13
C ARG A 542 -23.96 -10.91 9.37
N ASP A 543 -23.74 -9.79 10.09
CA ASP A 543 -23.62 -8.45 9.49
C ASP A 543 -22.38 -8.33 8.58
N GLY A 544 -21.33 -9.12 8.85
CA GLY A 544 -20.15 -9.27 8.00
C GLY A 544 -20.33 -10.15 6.75
N GLY A 545 -21.54 -10.67 6.50
CA GLY A 545 -21.88 -11.38 5.25
C GLY A 545 -21.62 -12.90 5.24
N ARG A 546 -21.32 -13.54 6.37
CA ARG A 546 -21.03 -15.00 6.41
C ARG A 546 -22.25 -15.89 6.64
N LEU A 547 -23.34 -15.35 7.20
CA LEU A 547 -24.50 -16.14 7.63
C LEU A 547 -25.78 -15.39 7.25
N THR A 548 -26.26 -15.57 6.01
CA THR A 548 -27.67 -15.27 5.72
C THR A 548 -28.50 -16.43 6.25
N ALA A 549 -29.28 -16.17 7.29
CA ALA A 549 -30.26 -17.12 7.75
C ALA A 549 -31.33 -17.30 6.65
N GLY A 550 -31.39 -18.49 6.07
CA GLY A 550 -32.60 -18.99 5.40
C GLY A 550 -32.84 -18.64 3.92
N SER A 551 -31.98 -17.91 3.21
CA SER A 551 -32.15 -17.79 1.75
C SER A 551 -30.83 -17.66 0.97
N SER A 552 -30.62 -18.66 0.11
CA SER A 552 -29.88 -18.69 -1.16
C SER A 552 -28.78 -17.62 -1.38
N ARG A 553 -27.53 -18.06 -1.22
CA ARG A 553 -26.24 -17.52 -1.75
C ARG A 553 -25.39 -16.75 -0.74
N MET A 554 -24.23 -17.35 -0.45
CA MET A 554 -23.09 -16.72 0.21
C MET A 554 -22.57 -15.61 -0.69
N GLU A 555 -22.26 -14.44 -0.13
CA GLU A 555 -21.67 -13.35 -0.91
C GLU A 555 -20.31 -13.75 -1.46
N LEU A 556 -20.10 -13.47 -2.75
CA LEU A 556 -18.86 -13.78 -3.45
C LEU A 556 -17.97 -12.55 -3.51
N GLY A 557 -16.81 -12.64 -2.87
CA GLY A 557 -15.90 -11.50 -2.72
C GLY A 557 -16.45 -10.43 -1.77
N GLN A 558 -16.26 -9.15 -2.11
CA GLN A 558 -16.79 -8.04 -1.35
C GLN A 558 -17.56 -7.08 -2.26
N LEU A 559 -18.84 -6.89 -1.94
CA LEU A 559 -19.63 -5.83 -2.53
C LEU A 559 -19.18 -4.46 -1.97
N PRO A 560 -18.75 -3.53 -2.84
CA PRO A 560 -18.42 -2.17 -2.46
C PRO A 560 -19.66 -1.44 -1.89
N ARG A 561 -19.49 -0.60 -0.86
CA ARG A 561 -20.51 0.34 -0.36
C ARG A 561 -20.85 1.42 -1.38
N VAL A 562 -19.88 1.86 -2.20
CA VAL A 562 -19.99 2.85 -3.27
C VAL A 562 -19.44 2.26 -4.57
N VAL A 563 -20.34 1.87 -5.48
CA VAL A 563 -20.00 1.27 -6.77
C VAL A 563 -19.54 2.35 -7.76
N VAL A 564 -18.44 2.10 -8.46
CA VAL A 564 -17.96 2.94 -9.56
C VAL A 564 -18.53 2.43 -10.89
N VAL A 565 -19.62 3.03 -11.35
CA VAL A 565 -20.43 2.53 -12.48
C VAL A 565 -19.63 2.35 -13.76
N ALA A 566 -18.76 3.29 -14.12
CA ALA A 566 -17.98 3.22 -15.36
C ALA A 566 -17.14 1.93 -15.43
N ARG A 567 -16.52 1.55 -14.31
CA ARG A 567 -15.71 0.33 -14.21
C ARG A 567 -16.54 -0.94 -14.39
N GLU A 568 -17.76 -0.95 -13.89
CA GLU A 568 -18.66 -2.11 -14.00
C GLU A 568 -19.17 -2.27 -15.44
N VAL A 569 -19.46 -1.15 -16.12
CA VAL A 569 -19.78 -1.13 -17.56
C VAL A 569 -18.60 -1.64 -18.39
N GLU A 570 -17.37 -1.15 -18.15
CA GLU A 570 -16.16 -1.64 -18.85
C GLU A 570 -15.94 -3.15 -18.67
N ARG A 571 -16.32 -3.69 -17.51
CA ARG A 571 -16.13 -5.12 -17.21
C ARG A 571 -17.16 -5.98 -17.92
N LEU A 572 -18.43 -5.56 -17.93
CA LEU A 572 -19.59 -6.35 -18.37
C LEU A 572 -20.01 -6.11 -19.82
N LEU A 573 -19.70 -4.95 -20.40
CA LEU A 573 -20.11 -4.56 -21.74
C LEU A 573 -18.91 -4.15 -22.59
N ALA A 574 -18.90 -4.63 -23.82
CA ALA A 574 -18.06 -4.11 -24.90
C ALA A 574 -18.85 -3.04 -25.64
N LEU A 575 -18.47 -1.78 -25.45
CA LEU A 575 -19.10 -0.63 -26.13
C LEU A 575 -18.42 -0.38 -27.49
N PRO A 576 -19.18 -0.05 -28.56
CA PRO A 576 -18.62 0.29 -29.87
C PRO A 576 -18.09 1.73 -29.90
N ILE A 577 -17.33 2.15 -28.89
CA ILE A 577 -16.79 3.50 -28.76
C ILE A 577 -15.27 3.45 -28.90
N PRO A 578 -14.65 4.22 -29.80
CA PRO A 578 -13.20 4.18 -30.01
C PRO A 578 -12.44 4.81 -28.84
N GLY A 579 -11.34 4.19 -28.42
CA GLY A 579 -10.37 4.75 -27.48
C GLY A 579 -10.84 4.85 -26.04
N TYR A 580 -11.69 5.82 -25.72
CA TYR A 580 -12.19 6.09 -24.37
C TYR A 580 -13.62 6.64 -24.45
N TRP A 581 -14.32 6.62 -23.33
CA TRP A 581 -15.67 7.16 -23.23
C TRP A 581 -15.92 7.84 -21.88
N ASP A 582 -16.88 8.76 -21.88
CA ASP A 582 -17.42 9.40 -20.68
C ASP A 582 -18.91 9.07 -20.48
N LEU A 583 -19.57 9.72 -19.51
CA LEU A 583 -20.97 9.46 -19.22
C LEU A 583 -21.89 9.82 -20.40
N PRO A 584 -21.78 11.00 -21.04
CA PRO A 584 -22.53 11.30 -22.26
C PRO A 584 -22.37 10.25 -23.37
N GLU A 585 -21.14 9.86 -23.73
CA GLU A 585 -20.92 8.87 -24.79
C GLU A 585 -21.49 7.48 -24.42
N CYS A 586 -21.33 7.08 -23.15
CA CYS A 586 -21.88 5.84 -22.61
C CYS A 586 -23.42 5.84 -22.62
N ALA A 587 -24.03 6.95 -22.18
CA ALA A 587 -25.47 7.13 -22.16
C ALA A 587 -26.06 7.14 -23.58
N SER A 588 -25.45 7.86 -24.52
CA SER A 588 -25.87 7.86 -25.94
C SER A 588 -25.74 6.48 -26.60
N SER A 589 -24.76 5.68 -26.20
CA SER A 589 -24.61 4.31 -26.71
C SER A 589 -25.63 3.33 -26.10
N LEU A 590 -25.91 3.45 -24.80
CA LEU A 590 -26.76 2.50 -24.06
C LEU A 590 -28.25 2.80 -24.14
N LEU A 591 -28.63 4.09 -24.14
CA LEU A 591 -30.01 4.56 -24.02
C LEU A 591 -30.59 4.85 -25.42
N SER A 592 -31.78 4.30 -25.70
CA SER A 592 -32.44 4.41 -27.01
C SER A 592 -33.02 5.78 -27.31
N GLN A 593 -33.22 6.61 -26.29
CA GLN A 593 -33.65 8.01 -26.40
C GLN A 593 -32.41 8.83 -26.11
N ASN A 594 -31.84 9.54 -27.10
CA ASN A 594 -30.67 10.40 -26.94
C ASN A 594 -30.82 11.28 -25.69
N PRO A 595 -30.25 10.88 -24.55
CA PRO A 595 -30.50 11.57 -23.30
C PRO A 595 -29.63 12.83 -23.34
N GLU A 596 -30.22 13.97 -22.99
CA GLU A 596 -29.47 15.22 -22.83
C GLU A 596 -28.62 15.12 -21.55
N CYS A 597 -27.53 14.36 -21.65
CA CYS A 597 -26.61 14.08 -20.55
C CYS A 597 -25.49 15.14 -20.54
N PRO A 598 -25.38 15.96 -19.49
CA PRO A 598 -24.38 17.01 -19.42
C PRO A 598 -22.98 16.43 -19.15
N SER A 599 -21.96 16.96 -19.83
CA SER A 599 -20.56 16.58 -19.59
C SER A 599 -20.01 17.23 -18.31
N ASP A 600 -18.91 16.69 -17.79
CA ASP A 600 -18.20 17.31 -16.65
C ASP A 600 -17.74 18.74 -16.97
N ASP A 601 -17.35 18.98 -18.24
CA ASP A 601 -16.91 20.28 -18.72
C ASP A 601 -18.06 21.30 -18.77
N ASP A 602 -19.27 20.89 -19.19
CA ASP A 602 -20.45 21.77 -19.24
C ASP A 602 -20.86 22.23 -17.83
N ILE A 603 -20.93 21.28 -16.89
CA ILE A 603 -21.32 21.57 -15.51
C ILE A 603 -20.26 22.45 -14.83
N PHE A 604 -18.97 22.20 -15.08
CA PHE A 604 -17.89 23.03 -14.55
C PHE A 604 -17.86 24.43 -15.17
N PHE A 605 -18.19 24.55 -16.46
CA PHE A 605 -18.34 25.83 -17.13
C PHE A 605 -19.45 26.67 -16.48
N ASP A 606 -20.64 26.10 -16.28
CA ASP A 606 -21.74 26.81 -15.61
C ASP A 606 -21.42 27.20 -14.16
N HIS A 607 -20.63 26.39 -13.45
CA HIS A 607 -20.10 26.76 -12.13
C HIS A 607 -19.19 28.00 -12.21
N LYS A 608 -18.24 28.01 -13.16
CA LYS A 608 -17.32 29.14 -13.35
C LYS A 608 -18.04 30.44 -13.72
N GLU A 609 -19.13 30.34 -14.48
CA GLU A 609 -19.99 31.46 -14.86
C GLU A 609 -20.99 31.88 -13.76
N GLY A 610 -20.97 31.24 -12.58
CA GLY A 610 -21.86 31.56 -11.45
C GLY A 610 -23.32 31.16 -11.65
N ARG A 611 -23.62 30.22 -12.56
CA ARG A 611 -24.98 29.81 -12.93
C ARG A 611 -25.49 28.65 -12.05
N SER A 612 -25.68 28.89 -10.76
CA SER A 612 -26.01 27.83 -9.77
C SER A 612 -27.27 27.01 -10.11
N ILE A 613 -28.27 27.60 -10.76
CA ILE A 613 -29.49 26.89 -11.19
C ILE A 613 -29.18 25.87 -12.29
N GLN A 614 -28.32 26.22 -13.27
CA GLN A 614 -27.92 25.31 -14.34
C GLN A 614 -27.05 24.18 -13.80
N VAL A 615 -26.13 24.47 -12.86
CA VAL A 615 -25.33 23.45 -12.16
C VAL A 615 -26.24 22.44 -11.46
N LYS A 616 -27.26 22.91 -10.73
CA LYS A 616 -28.26 22.04 -10.08
C LYS A 616 -28.98 21.14 -11.10
N ILE A 617 -29.51 21.72 -12.17
CA ILE A 617 -30.26 20.98 -13.20
C ILE A 617 -29.33 19.96 -13.88
N GLY A 618 -28.10 20.36 -14.22
CA GLY A 618 -27.09 19.50 -14.82
C GLY A 618 -26.74 18.30 -13.93
N LEU A 619 -26.48 18.53 -12.64
CA LEU A 619 -26.20 17.47 -11.67
C LEU A 619 -27.39 16.50 -11.46
N GLN A 620 -28.62 17.01 -11.45
CA GLN A 620 -29.82 16.17 -11.35
C GLN A 620 -30.03 15.31 -12.59
N LYS A 621 -29.89 15.90 -13.80
CA LYS A 621 -29.95 15.16 -15.07
C LYS A 621 -28.84 14.10 -15.14
N ARG A 622 -27.64 14.43 -14.67
CA ARG A 622 -26.51 13.50 -14.58
C ARG A 622 -26.82 12.29 -13.69
N ASN A 623 -27.32 12.51 -12.47
CA ASN A 623 -27.71 11.42 -11.56
C ASN A 623 -28.77 10.50 -12.17
N TRP A 624 -29.74 11.07 -12.89
CA TRP A 624 -30.75 10.29 -13.62
C TRP A 624 -30.12 9.45 -14.74
N CYS A 625 -29.21 10.01 -15.53
CA CYS A 625 -28.50 9.27 -16.59
C CYS A 625 -27.69 8.10 -16.01
N ILE A 626 -26.98 8.30 -14.90
CA ILE A 626 -26.23 7.24 -14.22
C ILE A 626 -27.16 6.10 -13.78
N HIS A 627 -28.30 6.42 -13.18
CA HIS A 627 -29.29 5.42 -12.78
C HIS A 627 -29.84 4.63 -13.98
N GLU A 628 -30.18 5.31 -15.08
CA GLU A 628 -30.65 4.64 -16.29
C GLU A 628 -29.58 3.76 -16.96
N VAL A 629 -28.31 4.17 -16.91
CA VAL A 629 -27.17 3.33 -17.35
C VAL A 629 -27.08 2.05 -16.52
N ILE A 630 -27.20 2.13 -15.19
CA ILE A 630 -27.20 0.95 -14.30
C ILE A 630 -28.38 0.02 -14.64
N ARG A 631 -29.58 0.58 -14.85
CA ARG A 631 -30.78 -0.19 -15.19
C ARG A 631 -30.62 -0.92 -16.52
N ASN A 632 -30.14 -0.25 -17.56
CA ASN A 632 -29.93 -0.84 -18.88
C ASN A 632 -28.79 -1.87 -18.90
N LEU A 633 -27.72 -1.63 -18.15
CA LEU A 633 -26.65 -2.60 -17.91
C LEU A 633 -27.22 -3.91 -17.39
N ARG A 634 -28.04 -3.86 -16.33
CA ARG A 634 -28.66 -5.05 -15.73
C ARG A 634 -29.60 -5.78 -16.67
N VAL A 635 -30.46 -5.05 -17.39
CA VAL A 635 -31.41 -5.65 -18.34
C VAL A 635 -30.68 -6.39 -19.45
N ARG A 636 -29.62 -5.80 -20.02
CA ARG A 636 -28.81 -6.43 -21.08
C ARG A 636 -28.05 -7.66 -20.58
N VAL A 637 -27.49 -7.58 -19.37
CA VAL A 637 -26.80 -8.71 -18.76
C VAL A 637 -27.78 -9.85 -18.49
N ALA A 638 -28.97 -9.55 -17.96
CA ALA A 638 -30.00 -10.55 -17.68
C ALA A 638 -30.57 -11.20 -18.95
N SER A 639 -30.74 -10.44 -20.04
CA SER A 639 -31.24 -10.98 -21.31
C SER A 639 -30.21 -11.81 -22.06
N ALA A 640 -28.91 -11.53 -21.89
CA ALA A 640 -27.82 -12.32 -22.48
C ALA A 640 -27.58 -13.66 -21.76
N THR A 641 -28.08 -13.83 -20.54
CA THR A 641 -27.87 -15.03 -19.70
C THR A 641 -28.88 -16.16 -19.91
N THR A 642 -29.76 -16.11 -20.92
CA THR A 642 -30.67 -17.22 -21.26
C THR A 642 -29.88 -18.46 -21.72
N GLY A 643 -29.43 -19.28 -20.76
CA GLY A 643 -28.60 -20.48 -20.95
C GLY A 643 -27.14 -20.38 -20.46
N HIS A 644 -26.74 -19.29 -19.79
CA HIS A 644 -25.36 -19.04 -19.33
C HIS A 644 -25.27 -18.74 -17.80
N PRO A 645 -24.09 -18.85 -17.17
CA PRO A 645 -23.87 -18.47 -15.76
C PRO A 645 -24.38 -17.06 -15.45
N GLU A 646 -24.97 -16.86 -14.26
CA GLU A 646 -25.30 -15.51 -13.80
C GLU A 646 -24.03 -14.64 -13.71
N LEU A 647 -23.97 -13.56 -14.50
CA LEU A 647 -22.82 -12.66 -14.54
C LEU A 647 -22.77 -11.70 -13.34
N LEU A 648 -23.93 -11.32 -12.79
CA LEU A 648 -24.04 -10.52 -11.56
C LEU A 648 -24.25 -11.47 -10.37
N VAL A 649 -23.20 -11.68 -9.57
CA VAL A 649 -23.19 -12.77 -8.58
C VAL A 649 -23.74 -12.38 -7.20
N ASN A 650 -23.81 -11.08 -6.90
CA ASN A 650 -24.19 -10.55 -5.58
C ASN A 650 -25.49 -9.75 -5.63
N GLU A 651 -26.18 -9.66 -4.50
CA GLU A 651 -27.28 -8.72 -4.25
C GLU A 651 -26.83 -7.58 -3.32
N ALA A 652 -27.53 -6.45 -3.34
CA ALA A 652 -27.21 -5.34 -2.45
C ALA A 652 -27.42 -5.72 -0.98
N ARG A 653 -26.63 -5.11 -0.09
CA ARG A 653 -26.70 -5.37 1.36
C ARG A 653 -27.64 -4.40 2.05
N VAL A 654 -28.14 -4.80 3.22
CA VAL A 654 -28.76 -3.86 4.16
C VAL A 654 -27.67 -2.89 4.65
N LEU A 655 -27.99 -1.59 4.69
CA LEU A 655 -27.06 -0.56 5.13
C LEU A 655 -26.70 -0.77 6.61
N SER A 656 -25.41 -0.76 6.93
CA SER A 656 -24.90 -0.74 8.30
C SER A 656 -23.84 0.34 8.41
N ALA A 657 -23.91 1.14 9.47
CA ALA A 657 -23.00 2.24 9.76
C ALA A 657 -22.40 2.13 11.18
N GLU A 658 -22.50 0.97 11.82
CA GLU A 658 -21.98 0.76 13.16
C GLU A 658 -20.44 0.75 13.17
N PHE A 659 -19.85 1.72 13.87
CA PHE A 659 -18.42 1.79 14.13
C PHE A 659 -18.15 1.34 15.57
N MET A 660 -17.38 0.26 15.75
CA MET A 660 -17.16 -0.27 17.09
C MET A 660 -15.81 0.18 17.66
N ASP A 661 -15.84 1.08 18.65
CA ASP A 661 -14.65 1.53 19.38
C ASP A 661 -14.36 0.61 20.57
N ILE A 662 -13.61 -0.45 20.31
CA ILE A 662 -13.40 -1.54 21.29
C ILE A 662 -12.26 -1.20 22.25
N CYS A 663 -11.25 -0.50 21.74
CA CYS A 663 -10.20 0.11 22.55
C CYS A 663 -10.62 1.55 22.87
N ARG A 664 -10.66 1.89 24.16
CA ARG A 664 -10.98 3.26 24.61
C ARG A 664 -9.76 4.16 24.61
N GLN A 665 -8.57 3.61 24.88
CA GLN A 665 -7.34 4.40 24.89
C GLN A 665 -6.95 4.78 23.45
N GLU A 666 -6.66 6.06 23.24
CA GLU A 666 -6.51 6.63 21.90
C GLU A 666 -5.38 6.00 21.07
N HIS A 667 -4.22 5.75 21.68
CA HIS A 667 -3.04 5.20 21.01
C HIS A 667 -3.23 3.72 20.68
N LEU A 668 -3.84 2.93 21.56
CA LEU A 668 -4.22 1.55 21.30
C LEU A 668 -5.31 1.46 20.27
N ARG A 669 -6.29 2.36 20.27
CA ARG A 669 -7.30 2.44 19.20
C ARG A 669 -6.64 2.71 17.85
N LYS A 670 -5.71 3.68 17.78
CA LYS A 670 -4.92 3.97 16.57
C LYS A 670 -4.08 2.78 16.13
N LEU A 671 -3.40 2.10 17.06
CA LEU A 671 -2.60 0.89 16.77
C LEU A 671 -3.47 -0.29 16.35
N PHE A 672 -4.56 -0.55 17.05
CA PHE A 672 -5.52 -1.62 16.77
C PHE A 672 -6.10 -1.47 15.37
N PHE A 673 -6.52 -0.25 15.03
CA PHE A 673 -6.93 0.10 13.68
C PHE A 673 -5.82 -0.16 12.67
N MET A 674 -4.59 0.24 12.98
CA MET A 674 -3.46 0.08 12.08
C MET A 674 -3.10 -1.39 11.78
N GLN A 675 -3.24 -2.28 12.75
CA GLN A 675 -2.91 -3.69 12.53
C GLN A 675 -3.88 -4.34 11.53
N GLN A 676 -5.15 -3.91 11.49
CA GLN A 676 -6.13 -4.38 10.49
C GLN A 676 -5.79 -3.96 9.05
N VAL A 677 -4.75 -3.13 8.87
CA VAL A 677 -4.57 -2.29 7.69
C VAL A 677 -3.29 -2.62 6.88
N CYS A 678 -2.23 -3.32 7.33
CA CYS A 678 -0.90 -3.27 6.64
C CYS A 678 -0.01 -4.55 6.59
N ARG A 679 0.92 -4.63 5.58
CA ARG A 679 1.40 -5.87 4.89
C ARG A 679 1.50 -5.94 3.30
N ILE A 680 2.19 -6.90 2.64
CA ILE A 680 2.54 -7.16 1.17
C ILE A 680 3.36 -6.18 0.30
N TYR A 681 4.50 -6.74 -0.14
CA TYR A 681 5.59 -6.32 -1.06
C TYR A 681 5.20 -6.47 -2.54
N PHE A 682 5.75 -5.64 -3.46
CA PHE A 682 6.12 -6.12 -4.81
C PHE A 682 7.25 -5.29 -5.45
N ARG A 683 8.12 -6.02 -6.17
CA ARG A 683 9.21 -5.51 -7.02
C ARG A 683 8.69 -4.56 -8.12
N ARG A 684 9.43 -3.46 -8.31
CA ARG A 684 9.49 -2.56 -9.48
C ARG A 684 8.15 -2.04 -10.02
N VAL A 685 7.83 -0.78 -9.70
CA VAL A 685 7.61 0.35 -10.64
C VAL A 685 7.02 1.55 -9.86
N VAL A 686 7.81 2.63 -9.82
CA VAL A 686 7.51 4.08 -9.78
C VAL A 686 6.25 4.61 -9.04
N TYR A 687 6.54 5.33 -7.94
CA TYR A 687 5.82 6.45 -7.29
C TYR A 687 4.37 6.79 -7.71
N LEU A 688 3.43 6.56 -6.77
CA LEU A 688 2.07 7.13 -6.74
C LEU A 688 1.86 7.85 -5.39
N PRO A 689 1.14 9.00 -5.34
CA PRO A 689 0.98 9.79 -4.12
C PRO A 689 -0.09 9.18 -3.20
N GLN A 690 0.14 9.26 -1.88
CA GLN A 690 -0.84 9.10 -0.78
C GLN A 690 -1.93 8.03 -0.98
N LYS A 691 -1.56 6.84 -1.48
CA LYS A 691 -2.42 5.67 -1.44
C LYS A 691 -2.10 4.88 -0.18
N LEU A 692 -2.86 5.10 0.91
CA LEU A 692 -2.97 4.09 1.96
C LEU A 692 -3.57 2.84 1.31
N GLN A 693 -2.73 1.91 0.85
CA GLN A 693 -3.17 0.63 0.32
C GLN A 693 -3.08 -0.42 1.42
N PHE A 694 -4.24 -1.00 1.72
CA PHE A 694 -4.51 -1.93 2.82
C PHE A 694 -4.06 -3.35 2.44
N GLU A 695 -3.18 -4.02 3.18
CA GLU A 695 -2.67 -5.34 2.76
C GLU A 695 -3.76 -6.38 2.63
N VAL A 696 -4.40 -6.70 3.76
CA VAL A 696 -5.27 -7.88 3.86
C VAL A 696 -6.42 -7.69 2.89
N LEU A 697 -6.95 -6.47 2.85
CA LEU A 697 -8.04 -6.10 1.94
C LEU A 697 -7.60 -6.05 0.47
N ALA A 698 -6.45 -5.47 0.15
CA ALA A 698 -5.95 -5.46 -1.22
C ALA A 698 -5.63 -6.87 -1.70
N LYS A 699 -5.05 -7.71 -0.85
CA LYS A 699 -4.73 -9.10 -1.17
C LYS A 699 -5.99 -9.92 -1.35
N LEU A 700 -6.95 -9.84 -0.43
CA LEU A 700 -8.24 -10.51 -0.57
C LEU A 700 -8.97 -10.03 -1.82
N THR A 701 -9.00 -8.72 -2.09
CA THR A 701 -9.61 -8.15 -3.30
C THR A 701 -8.90 -8.64 -4.58
N GLU A 702 -7.57 -8.76 -4.58
CA GLU A 702 -6.79 -9.33 -5.68
C GLU A 702 -7.15 -10.82 -5.88
N LEU A 703 -7.16 -11.59 -4.79
CA LEU A 703 -7.51 -13.01 -4.81
C LEU A 703 -8.94 -13.23 -5.31
N TRP A 704 -9.93 -12.50 -4.79
CA TRP A 704 -11.32 -12.61 -5.22
C TRP A 704 -11.49 -12.25 -6.69
N ARG A 705 -10.85 -11.17 -7.17
CA ARG A 705 -10.87 -10.81 -8.59
C ARG A 705 -10.35 -11.93 -9.48
N SER A 706 -9.29 -12.61 -9.06
CA SER A 706 -8.74 -13.73 -9.81
C SER A 706 -9.65 -14.96 -9.74
N ARG A 707 -10.16 -15.30 -8.56
CA ARG A 707 -10.96 -16.51 -8.30
C ARG A 707 -12.35 -16.48 -8.92
N ILE A 708 -13.01 -15.32 -8.96
CA ILE A 708 -14.31 -15.15 -9.64
C ILE A 708 -14.22 -15.50 -11.14
N ASP A 709 -13.05 -15.24 -11.73
CA ASP A 709 -12.72 -15.56 -13.12
C ASP A 709 -12.04 -16.93 -13.27
N GLY A 710 -12.06 -17.79 -12.23
CA GLY A 710 -11.50 -19.15 -12.26
C GLY A 710 -9.98 -19.22 -12.15
N CYS A 711 -9.35 -18.20 -11.58
CA CYS A 711 -7.90 -18.05 -11.47
C CYS A 711 -7.18 -18.24 -12.81
N PRO A 712 -7.42 -17.36 -13.80
CA PRO A 712 -6.96 -17.55 -15.18
C PRO A 712 -5.44 -17.46 -15.34
N ASP A 713 -4.69 -17.11 -14.29
CA ASP A 713 -3.22 -17.08 -14.22
C ASP A 713 -2.61 -18.24 -13.42
N ALA A 714 -3.45 -19.04 -12.74
CA ALA A 714 -2.97 -20.17 -11.95
C ALA A 714 -2.22 -21.20 -12.82
N PRO A 715 -1.12 -21.76 -12.30
CA PRO A 715 -0.49 -22.94 -12.88
C PRO A 715 -1.45 -24.13 -12.92
N VAL A 716 -1.41 -24.88 -14.02
CA VAL A 716 -2.19 -26.10 -14.24
C VAL A 716 -1.26 -27.30 -14.14
N LEU A 717 -1.65 -28.24 -13.29
CA LEU A 717 -0.90 -29.41 -12.89
C LEU A 717 -1.66 -30.68 -13.25
N GLU A 718 -1.03 -31.61 -13.96
CA GLU A 718 -1.59 -32.93 -14.25
C GLU A 718 -1.10 -33.94 -13.22
N TYR A 719 -2.02 -34.59 -12.52
CA TYR A 719 -1.69 -35.49 -11.43
C TYR A 719 -1.14 -36.83 -11.95
N GLN A 720 -0.02 -37.27 -11.40
CA GLN A 720 0.62 -38.54 -11.74
C GLN A 720 0.41 -39.56 -10.62
N ILE A 721 1.26 -39.54 -9.59
CA ILE A 721 1.35 -40.61 -8.59
C ILE A 721 1.63 -40.05 -7.19
N ASN A 722 1.33 -40.87 -6.18
CA ASN A 722 1.71 -40.61 -4.79
C ASN A 722 3.12 -41.13 -4.52
N LYS A 723 3.95 -40.33 -3.85
CA LYS A 723 5.17 -40.84 -3.21
C LYS A 723 4.89 -41.13 -1.73
N PRO A 724 5.30 -42.29 -1.18
CA PRO A 724 5.24 -42.52 0.25
C PRO A 724 6.27 -41.61 0.94
N SER A 725 5.78 -40.68 1.79
CA SER A 725 6.63 -39.76 2.55
C SER A 725 7.31 -40.51 3.71
N GLY A 726 8.64 -40.38 3.81
CA GLY A 726 9.47 -41.21 4.68
C GLY A 726 9.46 -40.89 6.18
N THR A 727 8.68 -39.92 6.67
CA THR A 727 8.86 -39.42 8.05
C THR A 727 7.61 -39.27 8.92
N THR A 728 6.39 -39.32 8.40
CA THR A 728 5.16 -39.41 9.23
C THR A 728 3.98 -40.00 8.46
N ALA A 729 3.25 -40.97 9.06
CA ALA A 729 2.17 -41.75 8.43
C ALA A 729 0.88 -40.96 8.05
N THR A 730 0.88 -39.63 8.10
CA THR A 730 -0.31 -38.77 7.93
C THR A 730 -0.19 -37.74 6.80
N SER A 731 0.96 -37.63 6.13
CA SER A 731 1.17 -36.71 5.01
C SER A 731 1.40 -37.45 3.69
N VAL A 732 0.45 -37.32 2.76
CA VAL A 732 0.62 -37.83 1.39
C VAL A 732 1.27 -36.72 0.54
N GLU A 733 2.38 -37.06 -0.11
CA GLU A 733 3.02 -36.21 -1.11
C GLU A 733 2.56 -36.64 -2.50
N HIS A 734 2.09 -35.67 -3.28
CA HIS A 734 1.50 -35.86 -4.59
C HIS A 734 2.42 -35.28 -5.66
N CYS A 735 2.74 -36.07 -6.68
CA CYS A 735 3.52 -35.63 -7.83
C CYS A 735 2.61 -35.22 -8.99
N PHE A 736 2.93 -34.08 -9.59
CA PHE A 736 2.22 -33.52 -10.74
C PHE A 736 3.18 -33.14 -11.86
N ARG A 737 2.74 -33.20 -13.11
CA ARG A 737 3.42 -32.59 -14.25
C ARG A 737 2.86 -31.18 -14.48
N LEU A 738 3.73 -30.18 -14.61
CA LEU A 738 3.33 -28.82 -14.99
C LEU A 738 2.92 -28.81 -16.46
N VAL A 739 1.63 -28.52 -16.72
CA VAL A 739 1.08 -28.41 -18.08
C VAL A 739 1.16 -26.98 -18.58
N SER A 740 0.90 -26.00 -17.72
CA SER A 740 0.96 -24.58 -18.08
C SER A 740 1.14 -23.68 -16.86
N GLY A 741 1.69 -22.48 -17.08
CA GLY A 741 2.02 -21.54 -16.01
C GLY A 741 3.49 -21.62 -15.60
N ALA A 742 3.90 -20.73 -14.70
CA ALA A 742 5.24 -20.73 -14.11
C ALA A 742 5.10 -20.91 -12.60
N LEU A 743 6.00 -21.69 -12.01
CA LEU A 743 6.12 -21.87 -10.57
C LEU A 743 7.58 -21.65 -10.20
N ASP A 744 7.80 -20.74 -9.26
CA ASP A 744 9.11 -20.50 -8.68
C ASP A 744 9.11 -21.05 -7.25
N MET A 745 10.18 -21.75 -6.88
CA MET A 745 10.36 -22.17 -5.49
C MET A 745 10.94 -20.99 -4.69
N PRO A 746 10.22 -20.44 -3.70
CA PRO A 746 10.78 -19.42 -2.82
C PRO A 746 11.94 -20.00 -2.01
N SER A 747 12.91 -19.15 -1.65
CA SER A 747 14.01 -19.57 -0.76
C SER A 747 13.44 -20.11 0.56
N ASP A 748 14.12 -21.05 1.22
CA ASP A 748 13.63 -21.63 2.51
C ASP A 748 13.32 -20.57 3.58
N LYS A 749 13.91 -19.36 3.46
CA LYS A 749 13.67 -18.21 4.36
C LYS A 749 12.38 -17.43 4.03
N ASP A 750 11.86 -17.55 2.81
CA ASP A 750 10.69 -16.83 2.30
C ASP A 750 9.46 -17.74 2.08
N ARG A 751 9.58 -19.04 2.40
CA ARG A 751 8.52 -20.02 2.19
C ARG A 751 7.33 -19.76 3.10
N ALA A 752 6.20 -19.35 2.51
CA ALA A 752 4.93 -19.26 3.21
C ALA A 752 4.35 -20.66 3.43
N PHE A 753 3.86 -20.95 4.63
CA PHE A 753 3.23 -22.24 4.91
C PHE A 753 1.79 -22.26 4.38
N PHE A 754 1.45 -23.34 3.67
CA PHE A 754 0.08 -23.61 3.20
C PHE A 754 -0.45 -22.49 2.30
N ASP A 755 0.33 -21.99 1.36
CA ASP A 755 0.05 -20.77 0.59
C ASP A 755 -0.83 -20.99 -0.65
N TYR A 756 -1.20 -22.24 -0.96
CA TYR A 756 -1.98 -22.56 -2.15
C TYR A 756 -3.28 -23.31 -1.87
N LEU A 757 -4.22 -23.19 -2.83
CA LEU A 757 -5.41 -24.00 -2.98
C LEU A 757 -5.26 -24.85 -4.25
N LEU A 758 -5.67 -26.11 -4.17
CA LEU A 758 -5.71 -27.05 -5.27
C LEU A 758 -7.17 -27.41 -5.55
N ALA A 759 -7.65 -27.07 -6.76
CA ALA A 759 -8.99 -27.38 -7.23
C ALA A 759 -8.90 -28.10 -8.58
N GLU A 760 -9.88 -28.95 -8.89
CA GLU A 760 -9.94 -29.62 -10.20
C GLU A 760 -10.15 -28.57 -11.32
N ASP A 761 -9.40 -28.71 -12.39
CA ASP A 761 -9.46 -27.82 -13.55
C ASP A 761 -10.61 -28.24 -14.49
N CYS A 762 -11.85 -28.05 -14.03
CA CYS A 762 -13.05 -28.30 -14.84
C CYS A 762 -13.31 -27.15 -15.84
N ASP A 763 -13.78 -27.48 -17.04
CA ASP A 763 -14.22 -26.49 -18.02
C ASP A 763 -15.44 -25.72 -17.49
N ASP A 764 -15.40 -24.38 -17.54
CA ASP A 764 -16.46 -23.47 -17.08
C ASP A 764 -17.83 -23.68 -17.78
N THR A 765 -17.88 -24.56 -18.78
CA THR A 765 -19.08 -24.88 -19.57
C THR A 765 -19.75 -26.21 -19.22
N VAL A 766 -19.16 -27.02 -18.33
CA VAL A 766 -19.80 -28.28 -17.90
C VAL A 766 -20.79 -27.97 -16.79
N VAL A 767 -22.05 -27.74 -17.17
CA VAL A 767 -23.19 -27.80 -16.25
C VAL A 767 -23.25 -29.24 -15.74
N VAL A 768 -22.79 -29.48 -14.52
CA VAL A 768 -23.05 -30.75 -13.85
C VAL A 768 -24.53 -30.72 -13.46
N ASP A 769 -25.36 -31.48 -14.17
CA ASP A 769 -26.82 -31.57 -14.01
C ASP A 769 -27.28 -32.15 -12.64
N ASN A 770 -26.45 -32.14 -11.59
CA ASN A 770 -26.77 -32.77 -10.31
C ASN A 770 -26.20 -31.99 -9.12
N ASP A 771 -26.75 -30.82 -8.79
CA ASP A 771 -26.63 -30.27 -7.44
C ASP A 771 -27.93 -29.59 -7.01
N ASP A 772 -28.53 -30.11 -5.92
CA ASP A 772 -29.74 -29.62 -5.23
C ASP A 772 -29.66 -28.15 -4.74
N PHE A 773 -28.56 -27.44 -5.03
CA PHE A 773 -28.23 -26.11 -4.51
C PHE A 773 -28.18 -24.98 -5.55
N GLY A 774 -28.43 -25.25 -6.84
CA GLY A 774 -28.62 -24.20 -7.86
C GLY A 774 -27.43 -23.24 -8.11
N GLN A 775 -26.20 -23.66 -7.77
CA GLN A 775 -24.98 -22.82 -7.79
C GLN A 775 -23.85 -23.38 -8.68
N SER A 776 -24.15 -24.27 -9.64
CA SER A 776 -23.18 -25.01 -10.46
C SER A 776 -22.28 -24.17 -11.39
N SER A 777 -22.34 -22.83 -11.32
CA SER A 777 -21.67 -21.94 -12.26
C SER A 777 -20.57 -21.06 -11.67
N VAL A 778 -20.26 -21.14 -10.37
CA VAL A 778 -19.20 -20.34 -9.72
C VAL A 778 -17.98 -21.21 -9.40
N PRO A 779 -16.75 -20.78 -9.74
CA PRO A 779 -15.52 -21.51 -9.39
C PRO A 779 -15.43 -21.79 -7.88
N VAL A 780 -15.03 -23.01 -7.50
CA VAL A 780 -14.97 -23.44 -6.10
C VAL A 780 -14.03 -22.55 -5.28
N GLU A 781 -12.95 -22.07 -5.89
CA GLU A 781 -11.98 -21.17 -5.28
C GLU A 781 -12.63 -19.83 -4.87
N ALA A 782 -13.64 -19.35 -5.60
CA ALA A 782 -14.34 -18.10 -5.28
C ALA A 782 -15.22 -18.21 -4.02
N LEU A 783 -15.63 -19.43 -3.66
CA LEU A 783 -16.40 -19.73 -2.45
C LEU A 783 -15.50 -19.96 -1.21
N PHE A 784 -14.17 -19.92 -1.36
CA PHE A 784 -13.25 -20.14 -0.26
C PHE A 784 -13.15 -18.90 0.65
N ASP A 785 -13.47 -19.06 1.94
CA ASP A 785 -13.35 -18.00 2.94
C ASP A 785 -11.96 -18.03 3.61
N ASP A 786 -11.01 -17.25 3.06
CA ASP A 786 -9.65 -17.18 3.61
C ASP A 786 -9.64 -16.70 5.06
N LEU A 787 -10.45 -15.71 5.43
CA LEU A 787 -10.37 -15.08 6.76
C LEU A 787 -10.74 -16.07 7.89
N GLY A 788 -11.62 -17.05 7.61
CA GLY A 788 -12.00 -18.07 8.59
C GLY A 788 -10.86 -19.05 8.91
N VAL A 789 -9.94 -19.26 7.96
CA VAL A 789 -8.90 -20.29 8.01
C VAL A 789 -7.47 -19.76 7.87
N SER A 790 -7.28 -18.45 7.68
CA SER A 790 -5.99 -17.80 7.39
C SER A 790 -4.94 -18.04 8.47
N GLY A 791 -5.36 -18.19 9.73
CA GLY A 791 -4.49 -18.46 10.88
C GLY A 791 -4.37 -19.93 11.27
N LEU A 792 -4.91 -20.87 10.48
CA LEU A 792 -4.90 -22.31 10.80
C LEU A 792 -3.63 -23.00 10.29
N VAL A 793 -3.08 -23.86 11.15
CA VAL A 793 -1.96 -24.75 10.81
C VAL A 793 -2.52 -26.11 10.41
N PHE A 794 -2.05 -26.67 9.30
CA PHE A 794 -2.47 -27.98 8.81
C PHE A 794 -1.40 -29.05 9.13
N PRO A 795 -1.79 -30.32 9.43
CA PRO A 795 -3.16 -30.85 9.48
C PRO A 795 -3.99 -30.29 10.65
N LEU A 796 -5.29 -30.14 10.42
CA LEU A 796 -6.22 -29.61 11.42
C LEU A 796 -6.40 -30.61 12.58
N ASN A 797 -6.47 -30.11 13.81
CA ASN A 797 -6.83 -30.88 14.99
C ASN A 797 -8.33 -30.83 15.27
N LYS A 798 -8.83 -31.64 16.22
CA LYS A 798 -10.25 -31.73 16.60
C LYS A 798 -10.91 -30.36 16.91
N TYR A 799 -10.14 -29.38 17.40
CA TYR A 799 -10.64 -28.06 17.76
C TYR A 799 -10.63 -27.06 16.59
N THR A 800 -9.75 -27.27 15.60
CA THR A 800 -9.67 -26.41 14.41
C THR A 800 -10.52 -26.93 13.25
N CYS A 801 -10.92 -28.21 13.26
CA CYS A 801 -11.82 -28.78 12.25
C CYS A 801 -13.18 -28.08 12.19
N SER A 802 -13.71 -27.57 13.31
CA SER A 802 -15.00 -26.87 13.29
C SER A 802 -14.97 -25.64 12.39
N LYS A 803 -13.85 -24.91 12.34
CA LYS A 803 -13.66 -23.74 11.47
C LYS A 803 -13.56 -24.10 9.99
N TRP A 804 -13.08 -25.30 9.66
CA TRP A 804 -13.13 -25.82 8.29
C TRP A 804 -14.54 -26.24 7.89
N ASN A 805 -15.32 -26.79 8.82
CA ASN A 805 -16.71 -27.17 8.58
C ASN A 805 -17.66 -25.96 8.41
N GLU A 806 -17.23 -24.75 8.79
CA GLU A 806 -17.92 -23.50 8.48
C GLU A 806 -17.75 -23.06 7.00
N GLN A 807 -16.82 -23.67 6.24
CA GLN A 807 -16.66 -23.38 4.81
C GLN A 807 -17.86 -23.88 3.99
N HIS A 808 -18.03 -23.35 2.78
CA HIS A 808 -19.11 -23.77 1.89
C HIS A 808 -19.03 -25.29 1.58
N PRO A 809 -20.16 -26.05 1.53
CA PRO A 809 -20.14 -27.49 1.27
C PRO A 809 -19.41 -27.90 -0.02
N ILE A 810 -19.53 -27.09 -1.08
CA ILE A 810 -18.79 -27.29 -2.35
C ILE A 810 -17.28 -27.20 -2.13
N VAL A 811 -16.81 -26.23 -1.33
CA VAL A 811 -15.39 -26.07 -0.98
C VAL A 811 -14.90 -27.29 -0.20
N GLN A 812 -15.70 -27.75 0.76
CA GLN A 812 -15.36 -28.95 1.55
C GLN A 812 -15.22 -30.20 0.67
N LYS A 813 -15.97 -30.30 -0.43
CA LYS A 813 -15.97 -31.48 -1.32
C LYS A 813 -14.92 -31.43 -2.43
N ASN A 814 -14.62 -30.24 -2.96
CA ASN A 814 -13.92 -30.09 -4.24
C ASN A 814 -12.62 -29.26 -4.16
N LEU A 815 -12.16 -28.88 -2.96
CA LEU A 815 -10.97 -28.05 -2.78
C LEU A 815 -10.05 -28.58 -1.68
N LEU A 816 -8.74 -28.60 -1.98
CA LEU A 816 -7.68 -28.95 -1.03
C LEU A 816 -6.79 -27.73 -0.78
N VAL A 817 -6.23 -27.65 0.43
CA VAL A 817 -5.10 -26.77 0.74
C VAL A 817 -3.83 -27.46 0.30
N ALA A 818 -2.90 -26.74 -0.32
CA ALA A 818 -1.64 -27.27 -0.82
C ALA A 818 -0.43 -26.45 -0.36
N ASP A 819 0.72 -27.10 -0.27
CA ASP A 819 2.05 -26.52 -0.01
C ASP A 819 3.05 -27.11 -1.01
N LEU A 820 3.82 -26.24 -1.66
CA LEU A 820 4.76 -26.58 -2.72
C LEU A 820 6.06 -27.13 -2.12
N ARG A 821 6.31 -28.44 -2.21
CA ARG A 821 7.48 -29.11 -1.58
C ARG A 821 8.72 -29.07 -2.45
N ASN A 822 8.59 -29.40 -3.74
CA ASN A 822 9.72 -29.44 -4.66
C ASN A 822 9.30 -29.17 -6.12
N ILE A 823 10.23 -28.67 -6.94
CA ILE A 823 10.10 -28.53 -8.40
C ILE A 823 11.36 -29.12 -9.04
N ASP A 824 11.22 -30.21 -9.78
CA ASP A 824 12.30 -30.89 -10.49
C ASP A 824 12.04 -30.88 -12.00
N ILE A 825 13.09 -30.92 -12.83
CA ILE A 825 12.96 -31.10 -14.29
C ILE A 825 13.36 -32.55 -14.61
N GLN A 826 12.43 -33.33 -15.14
CA GLN A 826 12.64 -34.73 -15.55
C GLN A 826 12.15 -34.90 -16.99
N ASP A 827 12.97 -35.45 -17.89
CA ASP A 827 12.62 -35.74 -19.29
C ASP A 827 11.98 -34.55 -20.04
N HIS A 828 12.57 -33.35 -19.89
CA HIS A 828 12.07 -32.07 -20.45
C HIS A 828 10.70 -31.61 -19.91
N ALA A 829 10.16 -32.26 -18.87
CA ALA A 829 8.94 -31.87 -18.19
C ALA A 829 9.23 -31.41 -16.74
N THR A 830 8.57 -30.35 -16.31
CA THR A 830 8.66 -29.86 -14.92
C THR A 830 7.72 -30.67 -14.03
N ILE A 831 8.28 -31.39 -13.06
CA ILE A 831 7.55 -32.17 -12.05
C ILE A 831 7.45 -31.36 -10.76
N VAL A 832 6.23 -31.23 -10.25
CA VAL A 832 5.89 -30.45 -9.06
C VAL A 832 5.43 -31.42 -7.98
N THR A 833 6.06 -31.36 -6.81
CA THR A 833 5.66 -32.14 -5.63
C THR A 833 4.89 -31.25 -4.67
N LEU A 834 3.63 -31.61 -4.38
CA LEU A 834 2.77 -30.90 -3.45
C LEU A 834 2.42 -31.78 -2.26
N GLN A 835 2.32 -31.16 -1.09
CA GLN A 835 1.64 -31.74 0.06
C GLN A 835 0.25 -31.11 0.16
N THR A 836 -0.79 -31.92 0.39
CA THR A 836 -2.18 -31.43 0.43
C THR A 836 -2.92 -31.81 1.71
N TRP A 837 -3.88 -30.98 2.11
CA TRP A 837 -4.75 -31.18 3.26
C TRP A 837 -6.20 -30.76 2.92
N GLY A 838 -7.19 -31.48 3.43
CA GLY A 838 -8.60 -31.15 3.22
C GLY A 838 -9.54 -32.23 3.74
N SER A 839 -10.80 -32.20 3.31
CA SER A 839 -11.76 -33.25 3.65
C SER A 839 -11.40 -34.57 2.95
N PHE A 840 -11.66 -35.70 3.60
CA PHE A 840 -11.39 -37.05 3.06
C PHE A 840 -12.23 -37.42 1.81
N SER A 841 -13.08 -36.50 1.33
CA SER A 841 -13.98 -36.71 0.20
C SER A 841 -13.35 -36.49 -1.18
N MET A 842 -12.43 -35.54 -1.34
CA MET A 842 -11.78 -35.26 -2.63
C MET A 842 -10.63 -36.26 -2.87
N LYS A 843 -10.71 -37.05 -3.94
CA LYS A 843 -9.63 -37.97 -4.36
C LYS A 843 -8.98 -37.46 -5.64
N LEU A 844 -7.66 -37.33 -5.64
CA LEU A 844 -6.89 -36.99 -6.83
C LEU A 844 -6.85 -38.20 -7.78
N VAL A 845 -7.14 -37.97 -9.06
CA VAL A 845 -7.28 -39.01 -10.09
C VAL A 845 -6.16 -38.89 -11.12
N HIS A 846 -5.45 -39.98 -11.40
CA HIS A 846 -4.34 -40.01 -12.35
C HIS A 846 -4.76 -39.45 -13.72
N GLY A 847 -3.95 -38.56 -14.29
CA GLY A 847 -4.18 -37.94 -15.60
C GLY A 847 -5.18 -36.77 -15.58
N ARG A 848 -5.84 -36.49 -14.46
CA ARG A 848 -6.67 -35.29 -14.33
C ARG A 848 -5.84 -34.05 -14.03
N ARG A 849 -6.36 -32.90 -14.44
CA ARG A 849 -5.72 -31.59 -14.28
C ARG A 849 -6.30 -30.83 -13.10
N TYR A 850 -5.45 -30.11 -12.41
CA TYR A 850 -5.75 -29.34 -11.21
C TYR A 850 -5.11 -27.95 -11.32
N ARG A 851 -5.80 -26.92 -10.85
CA ARG A 851 -5.28 -25.56 -10.77
C ARG A 851 -4.70 -25.31 -9.38
N LEU A 852 -3.52 -24.69 -9.36
CA LEU A 852 -2.87 -24.25 -8.13
C LEU A 852 -3.02 -22.74 -7.98
N SER A 853 -3.92 -22.29 -7.10
CA SER A 853 -4.21 -20.86 -6.89
C SER A 853 -3.71 -20.36 -5.53
N PRO A 854 -3.30 -19.09 -5.40
CA PRO A 854 -2.80 -18.57 -4.13
C PRO A 854 -3.92 -18.36 -3.10
N ARG A 855 -3.56 -18.42 -1.81
CA ARG A 855 -4.45 -18.10 -0.69
C ARG A 855 -3.89 -17.05 0.25
N PHE A 856 -4.78 -16.43 1.04
CA PHE A 856 -4.38 -15.50 2.09
C PHE A 856 -4.08 -16.26 3.39
N VAL A 857 -2.88 -16.04 3.94
CA VAL A 857 -2.39 -16.68 5.17
C VAL A 857 -1.95 -15.60 6.15
N ASP A 858 -2.48 -15.63 7.38
CA ASP A 858 -2.13 -14.70 8.43
C ASP A 858 -2.27 -15.34 9.82
N PHE A 859 -1.12 -15.65 10.42
CA PHE A 859 -1.05 -16.23 11.76
C PHE A 859 -0.98 -15.20 12.88
N ASN A 860 -0.91 -13.90 12.57
CA ASN A 860 -0.39 -12.88 13.48
C ASN A 860 -1.41 -11.79 13.81
N LEU A 861 -2.23 -11.35 12.86
CA LEU A 861 -3.16 -10.24 13.05
C LEU A 861 -4.09 -10.44 14.24
N ALA A 862 -4.76 -11.59 14.32
CA ALA A 862 -5.67 -11.91 15.43
C ALA A 862 -4.96 -11.88 16.79
N LYS A 863 -3.70 -12.36 16.85
CA LYS A 863 -2.89 -12.35 18.08
C LYS A 863 -2.58 -10.94 18.54
N ILE A 864 -2.21 -10.06 17.60
CA ILE A 864 -1.86 -8.66 17.91
C ILE A 864 -3.11 -7.92 18.39
N LEU A 865 -4.22 -8.01 17.67
CA LEU A 865 -5.47 -7.35 18.03
C LEU A 865 -6.01 -7.83 19.38
N SER A 866 -6.04 -9.14 19.60
CA SER A 866 -6.44 -9.72 20.89
C SER A 866 -5.55 -9.21 22.03
N THR A 867 -4.24 -9.04 21.78
CA THR A 867 -3.29 -8.50 22.76
C THR A 867 -3.54 -7.02 23.05
N LEU A 868 -3.72 -6.19 22.02
CA LEU A 868 -4.02 -4.76 22.19
C LEU A 868 -5.33 -4.56 22.95
N LEU A 869 -6.36 -5.36 22.66
CA LEU A 869 -7.61 -5.35 23.40
C LEU A 869 -7.41 -5.74 24.88
N GLU A 870 -6.62 -6.79 25.14
CA GLU A 870 -6.30 -7.21 26.51
C GLU A 870 -5.54 -6.12 27.29
N LEU A 871 -4.58 -5.45 26.65
CA LEU A 871 -3.85 -4.33 27.26
C LEU A 871 -4.78 -3.17 27.58
N ASP A 872 -5.73 -2.86 26.71
CA ASP A 872 -6.71 -1.80 26.94
C ASP A 872 -7.71 -2.17 28.05
N LEU A 873 -8.10 -3.43 28.18
CA LEU A 873 -8.98 -3.91 29.25
C LEU A 873 -8.32 -3.86 30.64
N ARG A 874 -7.00 -4.02 30.73
CA ARG A 874 -6.24 -3.95 31.99
C ARG A 874 -6.18 -2.55 32.61
N LEU A 875 -6.51 -1.49 31.86
CA LEU A 875 -6.54 -0.11 32.38
C LEU A 875 -7.67 0.14 33.40
N GLY A 876 -8.73 -0.68 33.41
CA GLY A 876 -9.93 -0.38 34.20
C GLY A 876 -10.75 0.77 33.62
N SER A 877 -11.68 1.32 34.41
CA SER A 877 -12.58 2.42 34.03
C SER A 877 -12.05 3.83 34.28
N ASP A 878 -10.93 3.98 35.01
CA ASP A 878 -10.33 5.29 35.32
C ASP A 878 -9.39 5.76 34.21
N ILE A 879 -9.90 6.63 33.35
CA ILE A 879 -9.17 7.23 32.21
C ILE A 879 -8.15 8.29 32.68
N SER A 880 -8.25 8.75 33.93
CA SER A 880 -7.41 9.82 34.52
C SER A 880 -6.17 9.31 35.28
N ALA A 881 -6.05 8.00 35.54
CA ALA A 881 -4.91 7.43 36.26
C ALA A 881 -3.74 7.15 35.31
N VAL A 882 -2.49 7.39 35.76
CA VAL A 882 -1.27 7.04 35.02
C VAL A 882 -1.35 5.55 34.61
N PRO A 883 -1.14 5.20 33.32
CA PRO A 883 -1.28 3.83 32.86
C PRO A 883 -0.38 2.91 33.69
N LYS A 884 -0.92 1.88 34.36
CA LYS A 884 -0.09 0.87 35.06
C LYS A 884 0.49 -0.19 34.11
N VAL A 885 0.11 -0.14 32.83
CA VAL A 885 0.48 -1.11 31.80
C VAL A 885 1.79 -0.65 31.13
N PRO A 886 2.91 -1.39 31.24
CA PRO A 886 4.21 -0.94 30.74
C PRO A 886 4.23 -0.57 29.25
N PHE A 887 3.54 -1.33 28.40
CA PHE A 887 3.45 -1.04 26.97
C PHE A 887 2.79 0.32 26.68
N LEU A 888 1.76 0.69 27.44
CA LEU A 888 1.11 1.98 27.28
C LEU A 888 1.99 3.10 27.79
N GLN A 889 2.60 2.93 28.96
CA GLN A 889 3.56 3.91 29.50
C GLN A 889 4.70 4.17 28.52
N LEU A 890 5.19 3.12 27.85
CA LEU A 890 6.24 3.22 26.83
C LEU A 890 5.85 4.16 25.68
N ILE A 891 4.58 4.15 25.26
CA ILE A 891 4.09 4.92 24.11
C ILE A 891 3.61 6.30 24.52
N THR A 892 2.97 6.44 25.69
CA THR A 892 2.39 7.72 26.13
C THR A 892 3.40 8.59 26.86
N ASN A 893 4.25 8.00 27.71
CA ASN A 893 5.25 8.74 28.49
C ASN A 893 6.43 7.83 28.91
N PRO A 894 7.39 7.58 27.99
CA PRO A 894 8.53 6.71 28.27
C PRO A 894 9.43 7.23 29.40
N ARG A 895 9.39 8.54 29.73
CA ARG A 895 10.14 9.10 30.87
C ARG A 895 9.58 8.60 32.20
N LEU A 896 8.26 8.62 32.37
CA LEU A 896 7.62 8.08 33.58
C LEU A 896 7.88 6.57 33.74
N LEU A 897 7.94 5.83 32.63
CA LEU A 897 8.31 4.41 32.68
C LEU A 897 9.75 4.21 33.14
N ALA A 898 10.68 5.09 32.76
CA ALA A 898 12.08 4.98 33.12
C ALA A 898 12.32 5.20 34.62
N PHE A 899 11.67 6.21 35.20
CA PHE A 899 11.85 6.66 36.59
C PHE A 899 10.74 6.14 37.51
N ASP A 900 11.05 5.09 38.26
CA ASP A 900 10.18 4.60 39.33
C ASP A 900 10.69 5.08 40.70
N LYS A 901 9.90 5.87 41.43
CA LYS A 901 10.30 6.45 42.73
C LYS A 901 10.49 5.36 43.80
N GLU A 902 9.79 4.24 43.69
CA GLU A 902 9.86 3.13 44.65
C GLU A 902 11.14 2.27 44.47
N ALA A 903 11.80 2.34 43.31
CA ALA A 903 13.00 1.56 42.99
C ALA A 903 14.35 2.25 43.34
N SER A 904 14.31 3.43 43.98
CA SER A 904 15.48 4.29 44.19
C SER A 904 16.59 3.61 45.03
N ASP A 905 16.26 2.95 46.13
CA ASP A 905 17.27 2.46 47.09
C ASP A 905 18.06 1.25 46.57
N ILE A 906 17.37 0.32 45.90
CA ILE A 906 18.01 -0.84 45.26
C ILE A 906 18.87 -0.35 44.08
N SER A 907 18.38 0.60 43.29
CA SER A 907 19.10 1.16 42.14
C SER A 907 20.40 1.86 42.57
N GLN A 908 20.39 2.60 43.70
CA GLN A 908 21.61 3.18 44.26
C GLN A 908 22.61 2.12 44.71
N THR A 909 22.14 1.04 45.33
CA THR A 909 22.99 -0.07 45.79
C THR A 909 23.64 -0.82 44.62
N ILE A 910 22.88 -1.05 43.55
CA ILE A 910 23.37 -1.63 42.29
C ILE A 910 24.45 -0.72 41.67
N LEU A 911 24.21 0.58 41.60
CA LEU A 911 25.17 1.56 41.05
C LEU A 911 26.45 1.72 41.88
N LYS A 912 26.42 1.46 43.18
CA LYS A 912 27.63 1.41 44.03
C LYS A 912 28.44 0.13 43.83
N THR A 913 27.80 -0.95 43.40
CA THR A 913 28.43 -2.27 43.24
C THR A 913 29.08 -2.43 41.87
N GLU A 914 28.45 -1.94 40.80
CA GLU A 914 28.98 -2.04 39.43
C GLU A 914 30.43 -1.55 39.27
N PRO A 915 30.85 -0.40 39.84
CA PRO A 915 32.22 0.09 39.70
C PRO A 915 33.25 -0.84 40.34
N LYS A 916 32.90 -1.51 41.43
CA LYS A 916 33.77 -2.48 42.11
C LYS A 916 33.99 -3.72 41.27
N ILE A 917 32.96 -4.18 40.57
CA ILE A 917 33.10 -5.35 39.69
C ILE A 917 33.85 -4.96 38.40
N GLN A 918 33.68 -3.73 37.91
CA GLN A 918 34.46 -3.22 36.78
C GLN A 918 35.95 -3.03 37.14
N SER A 919 36.28 -2.55 38.35
CA SER A 919 37.67 -2.45 38.82
C SER A 919 38.30 -3.82 39.01
N LEU A 920 37.57 -4.76 39.61
CA LEU A 920 38.01 -6.15 39.76
C LEU A 920 38.43 -6.77 38.42
N PHE A 921 37.61 -6.67 37.37
CA PHE A 921 37.98 -7.22 36.07
C PHE A 921 39.14 -6.48 35.39
N ARG A 922 39.30 -5.18 35.66
CA ARG A 922 40.46 -4.44 35.18
C ARG A 922 41.74 -4.94 35.84
N GLU A 923 41.75 -5.05 37.17
CA GLU A 923 42.90 -5.54 37.94
C GLU A 923 43.28 -6.97 37.51
N LEU A 924 42.28 -7.85 37.35
CA LEU A 924 42.52 -9.21 36.86
C LEU A 924 43.05 -9.26 35.42
N HIS A 925 42.63 -8.33 34.55
CA HIS A 925 43.17 -8.23 33.20
C HIS A 925 44.61 -7.70 33.19
N GLU A 926 44.93 -6.70 34.02
CA GLU A 926 46.29 -6.18 34.22
C GLU A 926 47.24 -7.26 34.78
N LEU A 927 46.70 -8.22 35.55
CA LEU A 927 47.42 -9.40 36.03
C LEU A 927 47.54 -10.54 34.98
N GLY A 928 47.12 -10.31 33.74
CA GLY A 928 47.31 -11.24 32.61
C GLY A 928 46.13 -12.15 32.28
N SER A 929 44.94 -11.93 32.84
CA SER A 929 43.73 -12.68 32.47
C SER A 929 43.04 -12.07 31.24
N ASP A 930 43.20 -12.70 30.07
CA ASP A 930 42.49 -12.30 28.85
C ASP A 930 40.96 -12.47 28.99
N ALA A 931 40.53 -13.48 29.73
CA ALA A 931 39.11 -13.72 30.03
C ALA A 931 38.48 -12.58 30.82
N ALA A 932 39.23 -11.95 31.75
CA ALA A 932 38.77 -10.76 32.47
C ALA A 932 38.63 -9.54 31.55
N GLY A 933 39.52 -9.39 30.56
CA GLY A 933 39.44 -8.34 29.54
C GLY A 933 38.15 -8.42 28.73
N ALA A 934 37.70 -9.62 28.39
CA ALA A 934 36.43 -9.87 27.68
C ALA A 934 35.17 -9.56 28.50
N LEU A 935 35.29 -9.31 29.82
CA LEU A 935 34.20 -8.92 30.72
C LEU A 935 34.20 -7.42 31.06
N MET A 936 35.11 -6.66 30.46
CA MET A 936 35.18 -5.20 30.63
C MET A 936 34.24 -4.50 29.65
N LEU A 937 33.44 -3.58 30.18
CA LEU A 937 32.65 -2.64 29.37
C LEU A 937 33.49 -1.42 28.99
N LYS A 938 33.46 -1.01 27.72
CA LYS A 938 34.00 0.28 27.26
C LYS A 938 33.15 1.44 27.79
N SER A 939 33.62 2.67 27.65
CA SER A 939 33.02 3.83 28.33
C SER A 939 31.53 4.05 28.01
N SER A 940 31.10 3.98 26.75
CA SER A 940 29.68 4.18 26.42
C SER A 940 28.83 2.93 26.63
N GLN A 941 29.41 1.73 26.41
CA GLN A 941 28.79 0.44 26.79
C GLN A 941 28.53 0.37 28.31
N ARG A 942 29.45 0.88 29.12
CA ARG A 942 29.34 0.96 30.58
C ARG A 942 28.21 1.90 30.99
N ARG A 943 28.08 3.07 30.35
CA ARG A 943 26.93 3.96 30.58
C ARG A 943 25.61 3.27 30.24
N ALA A 944 25.54 2.54 29.13
CA ALA A 944 24.35 1.78 28.75
C ALA A 944 24.02 0.71 29.81
N SER A 945 25.03 -0.03 30.28
CA SER A 945 24.88 -1.04 31.32
C SER A 945 24.43 -0.44 32.65
N GLN A 946 25.07 0.61 33.13
CA GLN A 946 24.69 1.29 34.38
C GLN A 946 23.25 1.80 34.32
N ARG A 947 22.79 2.26 33.16
CA ARG A 947 21.41 2.65 32.95
C ARG A 947 20.46 1.45 33.01
N PHE A 948 20.75 0.37 32.30
CA PHE A 948 19.94 -0.87 32.35
C PHE A 948 19.84 -1.44 33.77
N LEU A 949 20.91 -1.31 34.54
CA LEU A 949 20.99 -1.76 35.92
C LEU A 949 20.16 -0.90 36.89
N SER A 950 20.00 0.39 36.62
CA SER A 950 19.38 1.37 37.54
C SER A 950 18.01 1.91 37.09
N GLN A 951 17.61 1.70 35.84
CA GLN A 951 16.39 2.24 35.26
C GLN A 951 15.52 1.10 34.72
N ARG A 952 14.22 1.36 34.62
CA ARG A 952 13.26 0.40 34.06
C ARG A 952 13.22 0.40 32.54
N LEU A 953 13.54 1.52 31.89
CA LEU A 953 13.63 1.63 30.44
C LEU A 953 15.03 2.07 30.03
N THR A 954 15.68 1.28 29.18
CA THR A 954 16.95 1.63 28.54
C THR A 954 16.86 1.43 27.04
N VAL A 955 17.17 2.47 26.28
CA VAL A 955 17.28 2.41 24.83
C VAL A 955 18.76 2.53 24.46
N ILE A 956 19.32 1.50 23.82
CA ILE A 956 20.69 1.48 23.31
C ILE A 956 20.62 1.75 21.81
N TRP A 957 21.19 2.87 21.40
CA TRP A 957 21.34 3.20 19.98
C TRP A 957 22.81 3.08 19.58
N GLY A 958 23.10 2.46 18.45
CA GLY A 958 24.48 2.32 17.99
C GLY A 958 24.58 1.91 16.52
N PRO A 959 25.42 2.59 15.71
CA PRO A 959 25.74 2.18 14.35
C PRO A 959 26.29 0.74 14.22
N PRO A 960 26.39 0.18 13.00
CA PRO A 960 27.01 -1.12 12.78
C PRO A 960 28.41 -1.20 13.41
N GLY A 961 28.75 -2.34 14.03
CA GLY A 961 30.10 -2.57 14.58
C GLY A 961 30.41 -1.93 15.94
N THR A 962 29.47 -1.21 16.56
CA THR A 962 29.63 -0.59 17.90
C THR A 962 29.52 -1.57 19.09
N GLY A 963 29.18 -2.83 18.83
CA GLY A 963 29.09 -3.86 19.86
C GLY A 963 27.77 -3.87 20.65
N LYS A 964 26.64 -3.50 20.03
CA LYS A 964 25.28 -3.56 20.64
C LYS A 964 24.98 -4.90 21.32
N THR A 965 25.03 -6.00 20.57
CA THR A 965 24.75 -7.35 21.08
C THR A 965 25.69 -7.78 22.22
N TYR A 966 26.97 -7.36 22.17
CA TYR A 966 27.92 -7.56 23.27
C TYR A 966 27.50 -6.79 24.53
N THR A 967 27.12 -5.52 24.38
CA THR A 967 26.63 -4.69 25.48
C THR A 967 25.40 -5.32 26.14
N ILE A 968 24.42 -5.80 25.36
CA ILE A 968 23.22 -6.48 25.88
C ILE A 968 23.61 -7.70 26.73
N ALA A 969 24.42 -8.60 26.17
CA ALA A 969 24.79 -9.85 26.82
C ALA A 969 25.58 -9.61 28.11
N LEU A 970 26.55 -8.68 28.08
CA LEU A 970 27.37 -8.35 29.25
C LEU A 970 26.59 -7.57 30.31
N SER A 971 25.66 -6.69 29.91
CA SER A 971 24.76 -6.00 30.85
C SER A 971 23.82 -6.97 31.56
N LEU A 972 23.31 -7.98 30.86
CA LEU A 972 22.49 -9.03 31.47
C LEU A 972 23.30 -9.90 32.44
N LEU A 973 24.51 -10.31 32.05
CA LEU A 973 25.41 -11.05 32.94
C LEU A 973 25.76 -10.24 34.21
N ARG A 974 26.00 -8.94 34.04
CA ARG A 974 26.26 -8.01 35.16
C ARG A 974 25.07 -7.89 36.10
N LEU A 975 23.84 -7.89 35.56
CA LEU A 975 22.62 -7.83 36.36
C LEU A 975 22.53 -9.05 37.28
N PHE A 976 22.77 -10.25 36.76
CA PHE A 976 22.75 -11.49 37.55
C PHE A 976 23.88 -11.55 38.60
N ASP A 977 25.10 -11.17 38.24
CA ASP A 977 26.24 -11.12 39.18
C ASP A 977 25.92 -10.19 40.37
N ILE A 978 25.39 -8.99 40.10
CA ILE A 978 25.00 -8.05 41.15
C ILE A 978 23.85 -8.60 41.99
N GLN A 979 22.82 -9.19 41.38
CA GLN A 979 21.69 -9.78 42.12
C GLN A 979 22.14 -10.90 43.06
N SER A 980 23.08 -11.74 42.61
CA SER A 980 23.67 -12.78 43.45
C SER A 980 24.44 -12.19 44.63
N ARG A 981 25.24 -11.14 44.43
CA ARG A 981 26.00 -10.47 45.50
C ARG A 981 25.09 -9.81 46.53
N LEU A 982 23.92 -9.33 46.10
CA LEU A 982 22.91 -8.72 46.96
C LEU A 982 21.98 -9.75 47.62
N GLN A 983 22.23 -11.05 47.44
CA GLN A 983 21.40 -12.14 47.97
C GLN A 983 19.90 -11.96 47.66
N SER A 984 19.61 -11.39 46.48
CA SER A 984 18.23 -11.25 46.01
C SER A 984 17.64 -12.63 45.72
N GLY A 985 16.35 -12.83 46.03
CA GLY A 985 15.68 -14.11 45.76
C GLY A 985 15.74 -14.49 44.27
N HIS A 986 15.92 -15.79 44.01
CA HIS A 986 15.90 -16.39 42.66
C HIS A 986 14.46 -16.58 42.16
N GLY A 987 14.32 -16.76 40.84
CA GLY A 987 13.02 -16.93 40.17
C GLY A 987 12.74 -15.85 39.12
N LYS A 988 13.78 -15.12 38.68
CA LYS A 988 13.66 -14.07 37.68
C LYS A 988 13.51 -14.67 36.29
N VAL A 989 12.58 -14.12 35.51
CA VAL A 989 12.36 -14.52 34.13
C VAL A 989 12.72 -13.37 33.19
N VAL A 990 13.63 -13.64 32.26
CA VAL A 990 14.11 -12.70 31.25
C VAL A 990 13.79 -13.22 29.86
N PHE A 991 13.20 -12.38 29.03
CA PHE A 991 12.98 -12.64 27.62
C PHE A 991 14.02 -11.91 26.77
N ILE A 992 14.66 -12.62 25.84
CA ILE A 992 15.48 -12.05 24.77
C ILE A 992 14.76 -12.30 23.45
N THR A 993 14.47 -11.24 22.70
CA THR A 993 13.73 -11.36 21.45
C THR A 993 14.27 -10.47 20.35
N ALA A 994 14.02 -10.90 19.12
CA ALA A 994 14.28 -10.14 17.90
C ALA A 994 13.34 -10.66 16.79
N MET A 995 13.35 -10.01 15.63
CA MET A 995 12.57 -10.45 14.46
C MET A 995 13.15 -11.68 13.77
N THR A 996 14.46 -11.88 13.82
CA THR A 996 15.15 -12.96 13.08
C THR A 996 15.83 -13.95 14.04
N HIS A 997 15.86 -15.22 13.64
CA HIS A 997 16.60 -16.25 14.36
C HIS A 997 18.09 -15.91 14.49
N ALA A 998 18.69 -15.35 13.43
CA ALA A 998 20.10 -14.97 13.43
C ALA A 998 20.47 -13.95 14.53
N ALA A 999 19.63 -12.95 14.77
CA ALA A 999 19.86 -11.97 15.85
C ALA A 999 19.76 -12.61 17.24
N ILE A 1000 18.81 -13.55 17.41
CA ILE A 1000 18.64 -14.30 18.66
C ILE A 1000 19.86 -15.18 18.93
N ASP A 1001 20.28 -15.97 17.92
CA ASP A 1001 21.43 -16.86 18.02
C ASP A 1001 22.73 -16.10 18.30
N ALA A 1002 22.91 -14.92 17.68
CA ALA A 1002 24.06 -14.05 17.94
C ALA A 1002 24.11 -13.59 19.41
N CYS A 1003 22.97 -13.18 19.98
CA CYS A 1003 22.89 -12.75 21.38
C CYS A 1003 23.14 -13.93 22.34
N LEU A 1004 22.52 -15.08 22.10
CA LEU A 1004 22.72 -16.31 22.88
C LEU A 1004 24.16 -16.80 22.87
N THR A 1005 24.77 -16.84 21.68
CA THR A 1005 26.17 -17.25 21.49
C THR A 1005 27.09 -16.31 22.27
N LYS A 1006 26.83 -15.00 22.21
CA LYS A 1006 27.63 -14.01 22.92
C LYS A 1006 27.49 -14.13 24.43
N LEU A 1007 26.28 -14.32 24.94
CA LEU A 1007 26.02 -14.53 26.37
C LEU A 1007 26.73 -15.79 26.89
N SER A 1008 26.65 -16.89 26.14
CA SER A 1008 27.31 -18.15 26.49
C SER A 1008 28.83 -17.99 26.52
N GLN A 1009 29.42 -17.32 25.53
CA GLN A 1009 30.85 -17.00 25.50
C GLN A 1009 31.28 -16.18 26.74
N LEU A 1010 30.50 -15.18 27.13
CA LEU A 1010 30.81 -14.36 28.31
C LEU A 1010 30.71 -15.14 29.63
N ILE A 1011 29.76 -16.09 29.72
CA ILE A 1011 29.65 -16.99 30.87
C ILE A 1011 30.89 -17.89 30.97
N GLU A 1012 31.35 -18.44 29.86
CA GLU A 1012 32.58 -19.26 29.84
C GLU A 1012 33.83 -18.43 30.19
N HIS A 1013 33.94 -17.19 29.71
CA HIS A 1013 35.01 -16.30 30.15
C HIS A 1013 34.96 -16.03 31.66
N TYR A 1014 33.77 -15.85 32.26
CA TYR A 1014 33.63 -15.70 33.70
C TYR A 1014 34.10 -16.96 34.45
N ARG A 1015 33.71 -18.15 33.97
CA ARG A 1015 34.11 -19.44 34.55
C ARG A 1015 35.61 -19.71 34.45
N ALA A 1016 36.26 -19.21 33.40
CA ALA A 1016 37.70 -19.39 33.18
C ALA A 1016 38.56 -18.59 34.16
N ILE A 1017 38.01 -17.61 34.87
CA ILE A 1017 38.75 -16.80 35.84
C ILE A 1017 38.85 -17.54 37.17
N PRO A 1018 40.06 -17.88 37.65
CA PRO A 1018 40.24 -18.57 38.92
C PRO A 1018 39.80 -17.71 40.10
N ASN A 1019 39.34 -18.36 41.18
CA ASN A 1019 38.96 -17.74 42.46
C ASN A 1019 37.72 -16.83 42.45
N LEU A 1020 36.94 -16.80 41.35
CA LEU A 1020 35.61 -16.19 41.34
C LEU A 1020 34.54 -17.22 41.72
N SER A 1021 33.51 -16.79 42.45
CA SER A 1021 32.36 -17.64 42.77
C SER A 1021 31.52 -17.88 41.51
N THR A 1022 31.35 -19.13 41.13
CA THR A 1022 30.55 -19.56 39.97
C THR A 1022 29.21 -20.18 40.36
N THR A 1023 28.95 -20.37 41.65
CA THR A 1023 27.74 -21.08 42.16
C THR A 1023 26.42 -20.43 41.76
N TRP A 1024 26.42 -19.12 41.48
CA TRP A 1024 25.26 -18.40 41.00
C TRP A 1024 24.98 -18.63 39.50
N LEU A 1025 26.00 -18.92 38.70
CA LEU A 1025 25.83 -19.26 37.28
C LEU A 1025 25.08 -20.57 37.11
N ASP A 1026 25.25 -21.53 38.02
CA ASP A 1026 24.56 -22.83 37.97
C ASP A 1026 23.06 -22.71 38.21
N LYS A 1027 22.63 -21.58 38.81
CA LYS A 1027 21.23 -21.23 39.04
C LYS A 1027 20.60 -20.51 37.84
N ILE A 1028 21.37 -20.18 36.80
CA ILE A 1028 20.88 -19.55 35.57
C ILE A 1028 20.65 -20.62 34.51
N LYS A 1029 19.46 -20.62 33.92
CA LYS A 1029 19.08 -21.49 32.80
C LYS A 1029 18.82 -20.64 31.57
N ILE A 1030 19.57 -20.89 30.50
CA ILE A 1030 19.43 -20.22 29.21
C ILE A 1030 18.81 -21.21 28.22
N GLU A 1031 17.65 -20.87 27.67
CA GLU A 1031 16.86 -21.78 26.83
C GLU A 1031 16.40 -21.08 25.55
N HIS A 1032 16.68 -21.72 24.40
CA HIS A 1032 16.20 -21.25 23.10
C HIS A 1032 14.82 -21.84 22.81
N VAL A 1033 13.79 -20.99 22.83
CA VAL A 1033 12.40 -21.36 22.61
C VAL A 1033 12.12 -21.51 21.12
N VAL A 1034 12.29 -22.73 20.60
CA VAL A 1034 11.96 -23.06 19.19
C VAL A 1034 10.46 -23.30 19.00
N LYS A 1035 9.81 -24.03 19.92
CA LYS A 1035 8.37 -24.31 19.89
C LYS A 1035 7.69 -23.86 21.19
N GLY A 1036 7.11 -22.66 21.19
CA GLY A 1036 6.55 -22.06 22.40
C GLY A 1036 5.43 -22.88 23.09
N ASN A 1037 4.60 -23.60 22.34
CA ASN A 1037 3.49 -24.36 22.92
C ASN A 1037 3.93 -25.60 23.72
N ASP A 1038 5.07 -26.18 23.34
CA ASP A 1038 5.56 -27.45 23.90
C ASP A 1038 6.62 -27.20 24.98
N HIS A 1039 7.18 -25.99 25.04
CA HIS A 1039 8.23 -25.61 25.97
C HIS A 1039 7.75 -25.70 27.43
N THR A 1040 8.60 -26.22 28.32
CA THR A 1040 8.37 -26.29 29.77
C THR A 1040 8.40 -24.89 30.37
N GLY A 1041 7.53 -24.64 31.36
CA GLY A 1041 7.50 -23.37 32.08
C GLY A 1041 8.66 -23.25 33.10
N PRO A 1042 8.87 -22.04 33.66
CA PRO A 1042 9.95 -21.82 34.62
C PRO A 1042 9.74 -22.62 35.91
N ALA A 1043 10.80 -23.28 36.37
CA ALA A 1043 10.83 -23.98 37.65
C ALA A 1043 11.18 -23.01 38.80
N PRO A 1044 10.65 -23.21 40.02
CA PRO A 1044 11.03 -22.39 41.17
C PRO A 1044 12.52 -22.58 41.51
N GLY A 1045 13.17 -21.51 41.98
CA GLY A 1045 14.56 -21.54 42.48
C GLY A 1045 15.66 -21.31 41.43
N PHE A 1046 15.31 -21.17 40.14
CA PHE A 1046 16.24 -20.83 39.07
C PHE A 1046 15.86 -19.50 38.40
N ASP A 1047 16.86 -18.80 37.90
CA ASP A 1047 16.68 -17.64 37.04
C ASP A 1047 16.73 -18.08 35.57
N PHE A 1048 15.72 -17.72 34.78
CA PHE A 1048 15.57 -18.18 33.40
C PHE A 1048 15.77 -17.06 32.39
N VAL A 1049 16.55 -17.35 31.35
CA VAL A 1049 16.69 -16.53 30.14
C VAL A 1049 16.10 -17.32 28.97
N TYR A 1050 14.89 -16.95 28.58
CA TYR A 1050 14.23 -17.52 27.40
C TYR A 1050 14.48 -16.63 26.19
N ALA A 1051 15.09 -17.20 25.16
CA ALA A 1051 15.36 -16.49 23.92
C ALA A 1051 14.52 -17.07 22.77
N GLY A 1052 13.89 -16.22 21.99
CA GLY A 1052 13.05 -16.65 20.88
C GLY A 1052 12.45 -15.48 20.12
N THR A 1053 11.89 -15.76 18.95
CA THR A 1053 11.16 -14.74 18.19
C THR A 1053 9.95 -14.26 19.00
N VAL A 1054 9.50 -13.06 18.69
CA VAL A 1054 8.33 -12.43 19.34
C VAL A 1054 7.12 -13.38 19.35
N TYR A 1055 6.93 -14.15 18.27
CA TYR A 1055 5.83 -15.10 18.14
C TYR A 1055 6.01 -16.36 19.00
N GLN A 1056 7.23 -16.90 19.08
CA GLN A 1056 7.55 -18.08 19.90
C GLN A 1056 7.33 -17.77 21.38
N LEU A 1057 7.85 -16.63 21.85
CA LEU A 1057 7.72 -16.19 23.24
C LEU A 1057 6.28 -15.82 23.60
N TYR A 1058 5.51 -15.21 22.68
CA TYR A 1058 4.08 -14.97 22.87
C TYR A 1058 3.30 -16.26 23.08
N ASN A 1059 3.50 -17.25 22.21
CA ASN A 1059 2.81 -18.53 22.33
C ASN A 1059 3.18 -19.23 23.65
N PHE A 1060 4.46 -19.17 24.03
CA PHE A 1060 4.96 -19.74 25.28
C PHE A 1060 4.33 -19.10 26.51
N SER A 1061 4.41 -17.77 26.64
CA SER A 1061 3.86 -17.06 27.79
C SER A 1061 2.33 -17.15 27.87
N LYS A 1062 1.64 -17.10 26.72
CA LYS A 1062 0.18 -17.28 26.66
C LYS A 1062 -0.26 -18.69 27.07
N ARG A 1063 0.49 -19.72 26.69
CA ARG A 1063 0.15 -21.12 26.99
C ARG A 1063 0.40 -21.48 28.46
N ARG A 1064 1.49 -20.98 29.02
CA ARG A 1064 1.91 -21.27 30.40
C ARG A 1064 1.40 -20.24 31.42
N SER A 1065 0.86 -19.11 30.97
CA SER A 1065 0.26 -18.06 31.78
C SER A 1065 1.19 -17.55 32.90
N PHE A 1066 2.41 -17.14 32.54
CA PHE A 1066 3.37 -16.54 33.48
C PHE A 1066 3.78 -15.11 33.06
N GLU A 1067 4.33 -14.37 34.01
CA GLU A 1067 4.81 -13.00 33.85
C GLU A 1067 6.35 -12.95 33.83
N VAL A 1068 6.89 -11.86 33.29
CA VAL A 1068 8.32 -11.70 32.98
C VAL A 1068 8.86 -10.46 33.70
N ASP A 1069 10.04 -10.57 34.30
CA ASP A 1069 10.70 -9.47 35.00
C ASP A 1069 11.44 -8.51 34.05
N CYS A 1070 11.98 -9.03 32.95
CA CYS A 1070 12.74 -8.24 31.98
C CYS A 1070 12.50 -8.69 30.54
N VAL A 1071 12.27 -7.73 29.64
CA VAL A 1071 12.21 -7.96 28.19
C VAL A 1071 13.35 -7.20 27.51
N ILE A 1072 14.14 -7.93 26.74
CA ILE A 1072 15.26 -7.45 25.94
C ILE A 1072 14.88 -7.62 24.47
N ILE A 1073 14.90 -6.53 23.71
CA ILE A 1073 14.60 -6.51 22.28
C ILE A 1073 15.88 -6.07 21.53
N ASP A 1074 16.49 -6.97 20.78
CA ASP A 1074 17.60 -6.65 19.87
C ASP A 1074 17.08 -6.41 18.44
N GLU A 1075 17.86 -5.69 17.64
CA GLU A 1075 17.46 -5.24 16.29
C GLU A 1075 16.07 -4.59 16.25
N ALA A 1076 15.77 -3.78 17.27
CA ALA A 1076 14.46 -3.18 17.49
C ALA A 1076 14.02 -2.21 16.37
N GLY A 1077 14.97 -1.71 15.57
CA GLY A 1077 14.68 -0.96 14.34
C GLY A 1077 13.90 -1.78 13.30
N GLN A 1078 13.99 -3.11 13.35
CA GLN A 1078 13.26 -4.02 12.45
C GLN A 1078 11.92 -4.50 13.03
N LEU A 1079 11.60 -4.16 14.29
CA LEU A 1079 10.39 -4.62 14.98
C LEU A 1079 9.31 -3.54 15.01
N SER A 1080 8.13 -3.82 14.44
CA SER A 1080 6.99 -2.89 14.52
C SER A 1080 6.42 -2.80 15.94
N LEU A 1081 5.91 -1.62 16.31
CA LEU A 1081 5.36 -1.37 17.65
C LEU A 1081 4.22 -2.34 18.02
N GLY A 1082 3.35 -2.68 17.06
CA GLY A 1082 2.27 -3.65 17.25
C GLY A 1082 2.77 -5.06 17.59
N LEU A 1083 3.88 -5.50 17.00
CA LEU A 1083 4.48 -6.81 17.32
C LEU A 1083 5.12 -6.82 18.70
N ALA A 1084 5.77 -5.72 19.11
CA ALA A 1084 6.35 -5.61 20.44
C ALA A 1084 5.30 -5.80 21.57
N ALA A 1085 4.04 -5.45 21.33
CA ALA A 1085 2.94 -5.68 22.27
C ALA A 1085 2.79 -7.16 22.66
N LEU A 1086 3.10 -8.09 21.75
CA LEU A 1086 2.96 -9.54 21.97
C LEU A 1086 3.88 -10.07 23.08
N VAL A 1087 5.07 -9.50 23.26
CA VAL A 1087 5.99 -9.88 24.34
C VAL A 1087 5.82 -8.99 25.56
N LEU A 1088 5.56 -7.69 25.36
CA LEU A 1088 5.41 -6.73 26.45
C LEU A 1088 4.12 -6.94 27.27
N ARG A 1089 3.11 -7.66 26.75
CA ARG A 1089 1.92 -8.04 27.52
C ARG A 1089 2.20 -8.91 28.74
N SER A 1090 3.32 -9.63 28.73
CA SER A 1090 3.74 -10.53 29.81
C SER A 1090 4.68 -9.85 30.79
N LEU A 1091 5.09 -8.60 30.53
CA LEU A 1091 5.97 -7.85 31.42
C LEU A 1091 5.20 -7.42 32.67
N LEU A 1092 5.81 -7.64 33.84
CA LEU A 1092 5.31 -7.18 35.12
C LEU A 1092 5.14 -5.64 35.14
N PRO A 1093 4.19 -5.08 35.91
CA PRO A 1093 4.03 -3.64 36.05
C PRO A 1093 5.27 -2.89 36.53
N GLY A 1094 6.18 -3.56 37.25
CA GLY A 1094 7.49 -3.07 37.68
C GLY A 1094 8.69 -3.59 36.86
N GLY A 1095 8.44 -4.33 35.78
CA GLY A 1095 9.46 -4.98 34.97
C GLY A 1095 10.35 -4.01 34.17
N ARG A 1096 11.49 -4.53 33.71
CA ARG A 1096 12.52 -3.79 32.96
C ARG A 1096 12.45 -4.05 31.46
N ILE A 1097 12.78 -3.05 30.67
CA ILE A 1097 12.82 -3.10 29.20
C ILE A 1097 14.18 -2.57 28.73
N LEU A 1098 14.87 -3.39 27.92
CA LEU A 1098 16.03 -2.97 27.15
C LEU A 1098 15.70 -3.08 25.67
N ILE A 1099 15.89 -1.98 24.94
CA ILE A 1099 15.67 -1.91 23.49
C ILE A 1099 16.99 -1.54 22.85
N SER A 1100 17.46 -2.36 21.92
CA SER A 1100 18.71 -2.15 21.18
C SER A 1100 18.45 -2.15 19.68
N GLY A 1101 19.04 -1.21 18.95
CA GLY A 1101 18.96 -1.20 17.50
C GLY A 1101 19.54 0.07 16.87
N ASP A 1102 19.26 0.23 15.59
CA ASP A 1102 19.62 1.42 14.83
C ASP A 1102 18.47 1.84 13.92
N HIS A 1103 17.97 3.06 14.12
CA HIS A 1103 16.87 3.62 13.35
C HIS A 1103 17.30 4.13 11.96
N GLU A 1104 18.61 4.25 11.73
CA GLU A 1104 19.18 4.59 10.41
C GLU A 1104 19.46 3.34 9.55
N GLN A 1105 19.30 2.15 10.12
CA GLN A 1105 19.41 0.89 9.39
C GLN A 1105 18.04 0.44 8.85
N LEU A 1106 17.94 -0.82 8.39
CA LEU A 1106 16.72 -1.37 7.82
C LEU A 1106 15.55 -1.23 8.80
N ALA A 1107 14.58 -0.40 8.42
CA ALA A 1107 13.27 -0.34 9.06
C ALA A 1107 12.54 -1.70 8.94
N PRO A 1108 11.45 -1.93 9.68
CA PRO A 1108 10.65 -3.12 9.49
C PRO A 1108 10.22 -3.16 8.02
N ILE A 1109 10.26 -4.34 7.39
CA ILE A 1109 9.81 -4.49 6.01
C ILE A 1109 8.30 -4.32 5.99
N LEU A 1110 7.90 -3.08 5.76
CA LEU A 1110 6.55 -2.62 5.62
C LEU A 1110 6.37 -2.27 4.17
N THR A 1111 5.25 -2.70 3.64
CA THR A 1111 5.11 -2.78 2.20
C THR A 1111 4.05 -1.81 1.67
N ALA A 1112 3.26 -1.24 2.58
CA ALA A 1112 2.42 -0.07 2.35
C ALA A 1112 3.20 1.21 2.70
N GLN A 1113 2.89 2.32 2.00
CA GLN A 1113 3.39 3.64 2.36
C GLN A 1113 2.50 4.29 3.42
N TYR A 1114 3.09 4.71 4.54
CA TYR A 1114 2.36 5.34 5.63
C TYR A 1114 2.20 6.85 5.43
N PRO A 1115 1.07 7.45 5.85
CA PRO A 1115 1.02 8.88 6.03
C PRO A 1115 2.10 9.28 7.04
N ARG A 1116 2.90 10.30 6.71
CA ARG A 1116 3.83 10.93 7.65
C ARG A 1116 3.01 11.72 8.67
N LEU A 1117 2.50 11.03 9.67
CA LEU A 1117 1.90 11.68 10.84
C LEU A 1117 3.02 12.27 11.69
N LYS A 1118 2.75 13.40 12.37
CA LYS A 1118 3.71 14.03 13.30
C LYS A 1118 4.16 13.07 14.42
N SER A 1119 3.42 11.98 14.67
CA SER A 1119 3.82 10.91 15.58
C SER A 1119 4.20 9.62 14.84
N ARG A 1120 5.41 9.08 15.08
CA ARG A 1120 5.89 7.78 14.55
C ARG A 1120 5.30 6.55 15.24
N LEU A 1121 4.01 6.59 15.60
CA LEU A 1121 3.30 5.42 16.16
C LEU A 1121 3.27 4.21 15.21
N PHE A 1122 3.52 4.44 13.92
CA PHE A 1122 3.38 3.46 12.85
C PHE A 1122 4.71 2.89 12.34
N GLY A 1123 5.84 3.33 12.93
CA GLY A 1123 7.18 2.86 12.60
C GLY A 1123 7.63 1.67 13.45
N SER A 1124 8.96 1.50 13.56
CA SER A 1124 9.52 0.58 14.53
C SER A 1124 9.26 1.06 15.97
N ILE A 1125 9.37 0.14 16.93
CA ILE A 1125 9.37 0.53 18.35
C ILE A 1125 10.47 1.55 18.66
N LEU A 1126 11.62 1.48 17.96
CA LEU A 1126 12.73 2.41 18.13
C LEU A 1126 12.38 3.80 17.57
N ASP A 1127 11.77 3.88 16.39
CA ASP A 1127 11.32 5.13 15.78
C ASP A 1127 10.36 5.90 16.69
N CYS A 1128 9.39 5.19 17.27
CA CYS A 1128 8.42 5.77 18.19
C CYS A 1128 9.11 6.41 19.41
N LEU A 1129 10.14 5.76 19.96
CA LEU A 1129 10.86 6.26 21.13
C LEU A 1129 11.81 7.42 20.80
N MET A 1130 12.45 7.38 19.63
CA MET A 1130 13.32 8.46 19.16
C MET A 1130 12.52 9.75 18.92
N ASP A 1131 11.33 9.67 18.33
CA ASP A 1131 10.49 10.85 18.08
C ASP A 1131 9.96 11.51 19.35
N LEU A 1132 9.46 10.73 20.30
CA LEU A 1132 8.99 11.24 21.60
C LEU A 1132 10.12 11.95 22.37
N SER A 1133 11.38 11.57 22.14
CA SER A 1133 12.54 12.24 22.74
C SER A 1133 12.80 13.63 22.14
N ARG A 1134 12.57 13.81 20.83
CA ARG A 1134 12.77 15.08 20.10
C ARG A 1134 11.68 16.11 20.43
N SER A 1135 10.40 15.70 20.40
CA SER A 1135 9.28 16.61 20.71
C SER A 1135 9.35 17.21 22.13
N SER A 1136 9.98 16.48 23.06
CA SER A 1136 10.17 16.91 24.44
C SER A 1136 11.36 17.86 24.65
N GLN A 1137 12.23 18.03 23.64
CA GLN A 1137 13.33 19.01 23.67
C GLN A 1137 12.83 20.38 23.19
N ASP A 1138 12.03 20.41 22.12
CA ASP A 1138 11.43 21.65 21.58
C ASP A 1138 10.53 22.37 22.60
N GLU A 1139 9.72 21.64 23.39
CA GLU A 1139 8.88 22.23 24.45
C GLU A 1139 9.68 22.84 25.61
N ASN A 1140 10.88 22.30 25.89
CA ASN A 1140 11.77 22.85 26.92
C ASN A 1140 12.49 24.09 26.41
N ASP A 1141 12.97 24.10 25.17
CA ASP A 1141 13.63 25.27 24.56
C ASP A 1141 12.69 26.47 24.41
N THR A 1142 11.39 26.22 24.19
CA THR A 1142 10.37 27.28 24.17
C THR A 1142 10.14 27.91 25.55
N ARG A 1143 10.42 27.18 26.65
CA ARG A 1143 10.31 27.70 28.03
C ARG A 1143 11.59 28.39 28.53
N THR A 1144 12.74 28.17 27.90
CA THR A 1144 14.02 28.80 28.28
C THR A 1144 14.30 30.15 27.60
N LEU A 1145 13.47 30.58 26.65
CA LEU A 1145 13.59 31.88 25.97
C LEU A 1145 13.18 33.11 26.83
N THR A 1146 12.89 32.92 28.12
CA THR A 1146 12.69 34.02 29.09
C THR A 1146 13.69 33.95 30.25
N ARG A 1147 15.00 33.98 29.98
CA ARG A 1147 15.97 34.59 30.90
C ARG A 1147 17.31 34.91 30.24
N SER A 1148 17.86 36.04 30.66
CA SER A 1148 18.88 36.89 30.03
C SER A 1148 20.28 36.30 29.88
N SER A 1149 20.96 36.86 28.89
CA SER A 1149 22.35 36.72 28.43
C SER A 1149 23.47 36.98 29.46
N SER A 1150 24.49 36.12 29.45
CA SER A 1150 25.91 36.51 29.47
C SER A 1150 26.80 35.38 28.89
N PRO A 1151 27.91 35.69 28.19
CA PRO A 1151 28.75 34.68 27.55
C PRO A 1151 30.01 34.40 28.39
N THR A 1152 30.24 33.15 28.82
CA THR A 1152 31.58 32.71 29.28
C THR A 1152 31.77 31.20 29.09
N GLU A 1153 32.88 30.88 28.42
CA GLU A 1153 33.71 29.67 28.49
C GLU A 1153 33.10 28.28 28.23
N PHE A 1154 33.62 27.65 27.16
CA PHE A 1154 33.48 26.24 26.83
C PHE A 1154 33.87 25.34 28.01
N SER A 1155 32.88 24.73 28.66
CA SER A 1155 33.04 23.61 29.59
C SER A 1155 32.13 22.47 29.15
N GLU A 1156 32.76 21.36 28.76
CA GLU A 1156 32.15 20.13 28.22
C GLU A 1156 31.45 19.26 29.30
N THR A 1157 30.99 19.85 30.40
CA THR A 1157 30.43 19.12 31.55
C THR A 1157 29.18 19.78 32.12
N ALA A 1158 28.03 19.71 31.41
CA ALA A 1158 26.68 19.85 32.01
C ALA A 1158 25.49 19.64 31.04
N SER A 1159 25.53 18.71 30.06
CA SER A 1159 24.30 18.32 29.30
C SER A 1159 23.57 17.09 29.88
N SER A 1160 23.96 16.65 31.09
CA SER A 1160 23.47 15.42 31.71
C SER A 1160 22.15 15.62 32.47
N GLN A 1161 21.02 15.68 31.77
CA GLN A 1161 19.64 15.45 32.25
C GLN A 1161 18.70 15.68 31.04
N ILE A 1162 17.95 14.78 30.40
CA ILE A 1162 17.35 13.48 30.68
C ILE A 1162 16.96 12.90 29.30
N SER A 1163 17.68 11.90 28.78
CA SER A 1163 17.21 11.10 27.63
C SER A 1163 17.29 9.63 27.99
N THR A 1164 16.24 8.85 27.69
CA THR A 1164 16.16 7.39 27.90
C THR A 1164 17.11 6.59 26.99
N ILE A 1165 17.83 7.30 26.11
CA ILE A 1165 18.62 6.79 25.01
C ILE A 1165 20.11 6.94 25.33
N VAL A 1166 20.86 5.86 25.15
CA VAL A 1166 22.31 5.83 25.28
C VAL A 1166 22.91 5.47 23.92
N GLN A 1167 23.69 6.38 23.37
CA GLN A 1167 24.43 6.15 22.13
C GLN A 1167 25.74 5.40 22.43
N LEU A 1168 25.98 4.33 21.69
CA LEU A 1168 27.26 3.64 21.62
C LEU A 1168 28.18 4.34 20.61
N THR A 1169 29.40 4.65 21.02
CA THR A 1169 30.36 5.42 20.21
C THR A 1169 31.66 4.66 19.92
N GLU A 1170 31.79 3.43 20.43
CA GLU A 1170 32.96 2.60 20.20
C GLU A 1170 33.14 2.27 18.72
N ASN A 1171 34.39 2.23 18.24
CA ASN A 1171 34.78 1.92 16.86
C ASN A 1171 34.29 2.93 15.79
N PHE A 1172 33.48 3.93 16.14
CA PHE A 1172 33.05 5.00 15.24
C PHE A 1172 34.15 6.07 15.06
N ARG A 1173 34.95 6.32 16.10
CA ARG A 1173 36.08 7.28 16.07
C ARG A 1173 37.28 6.83 15.23
N SER A 1174 37.41 5.53 14.92
CA SER A 1174 38.52 5.03 14.09
C SER A 1174 38.31 5.26 12.60
N VAL A 1175 37.06 5.45 12.13
CA VAL A 1175 36.78 5.69 10.71
C VAL A 1175 37.06 7.13 10.30
N LEU A 1176 36.83 8.11 11.19
CA LEU A 1176 37.13 9.52 10.92
C LEU A 1176 38.62 9.88 10.97
N ARG A 1177 39.46 9.07 11.62
CA ARG A 1177 40.92 9.28 11.63
C ARG A 1177 41.64 8.83 10.36
N PHE A 1178 40.98 8.12 9.44
CA PHE A 1178 41.56 7.73 8.16
C PHE A 1178 41.23 8.68 6.99
N VAL A 1179 40.42 9.73 7.22
CA VAL A 1179 40.09 10.73 6.19
C VAL A 1179 40.95 11.99 6.28
N HIS A 1180 41.61 12.22 7.43
CA HIS A 1180 42.63 13.27 7.57
C HIS A 1180 43.88 12.69 8.22
N GLY A 1181 44.82 12.28 7.36
CA GLY A 1181 46.24 12.17 7.69
C GLY A 1181 47.03 13.10 6.76
N PRO A 1182 48.26 13.46 7.18
CA PRO A 1182 48.75 14.82 7.45
C PRO A 1182 48.67 15.81 6.30
#